data_AF-A0A7L2U8S4-F1
#
_entry.id   AF-A0A7L2U8S4-F1
#
_cell.length_a   1.000
_cell.length_b   1.000
_cell.length_c   1.000
_cell.angle_alpha   90.00
_cell.angle_beta   90.00
_cell.angle_gamma   90.00
#
_symmetry.space_group_name_H-M   'P 1'
#
loop_
_entity.id
_entity.type
_entity.pdbx_description
1 polymer ?
#
loop_
_entity_poly.entity_id
_entity_poly.type
_entity_poly.pdbx_seq_one_letter_code
_entity_poly.pdbx_strand_id
1 'polypeptide(L)'
;SAESRSDDNSVFDLFELIGFIRKGAGRRAPGVHLVKGPESSSPAYRIEDASRIPAVPDSKFQDLLDAIHAEKGFILLATLRQAKKSRGTLLSVEQKDGSGHVFSLVSNGKAGTLDLSLSGDGKQQLVSVEDALLATGHWKNITLFVQEDRAQLYVGCEKMENAELDIPIQNIFTRDLASSARLRIAKGGVNDNFQGLLQNVRFVFGTTLETILRNKGCSSSTSAIITLDNPINGSSPAIRTNYIGHKTKDIQAVCGFSCDELTNMFVELQGLRSMVTTLQDRVRKVTEENELIAKVVQITPGVCIHNGILHKNKEEWTIDSCTECTCQNSATICRKVSCPLMPCSNATVPDGECCPRCWPSDYADDGWSPWSEWTSCSVTCGNGIQQRGRSCDSLNNRCEGSSVQTRTCHLQECDKRFKQDGGWSHWSPWSSCSVTCGTGIITRIRLCNSPVPQLNGKPCEGEARENKSCQKDPCPINGNWGPWSPWDACTVTCGGGLQKRSRLCNNPEPQYGGKTCVGEARGTQVCNKQDCPIDGCLSNPCFAGTTCTSSPDGSWKCGACPAGYHGDGVHCQDIDECKEVPDACFVFNGVHRCENTEPGYNCLPCPPRFTGTQPFGRSVEDAMGNKQVCKPRNPCTDGTHDCNKNAKCNYLGHFSDPMYRCECKPGYAGNGIICGEDTDLDGWPNENLVCVANATYHCKKDNCPNLPNSGQEDYDKDGIGDACDNDDDDDGIPDDR
;
A
#
# COMPACT_ATOMS: atom_id res chain seq x y z
N SER A 1 13.68 34.23 -45.02
CA SER A 1 12.68 34.64 -44.01
C SER A 1 12.41 33.43 -43.13
N ALA A 2 13.15 33.21 -42.04
CA ALA A 2 12.95 33.83 -40.71
C ALA A 2 11.47 33.68 -40.27
N GLU A 3 11.07 33.06 -39.16
CA GLU A 3 11.70 32.72 -37.88
C GLU A 3 10.77 31.79 -37.07
N SER A 4 11.35 31.09 -36.09
CA SER A 4 10.77 30.55 -34.84
C SER A 4 9.62 29.51 -34.87
N ARG A 5 9.93 28.27 -34.46
CA ARG A 5 9.06 27.44 -33.60
C ARG A 5 9.86 26.29 -32.97
N SER A 6 10.62 26.64 -31.93
CA SER A 6 11.07 25.69 -30.90
C SER A 6 10.17 25.91 -29.69
N ASP A 7 9.09 25.16 -29.57
CA ASP A 7 8.35 25.04 -28.31
C ASP A 7 8.70 23.67 -27.72
N ASP A 8 9.20 23.67 -26.48
CA ASP A 8 9.51 22.49 -25.68
C ASP A 8 8.26 21.61 -25.50
N ASN A 9 8.19 20.48 -26.24
CA ASN A 9 7.09 19.50 -26.17
C ASN A 9 7.16 18.58 -24.94
N SER A 10 7.59 19.09 -23.77
CA SER A 10 7.78 18.27 -22.56
C SER A 10 6.58 18.29 -21.60
N VAL A 11 5.72 19.31 -21.67
CA VAL A 11 4.56 19.45 -20.75
C VAL A 11 3.28 19.76 -21.54
N PHE A 12 2.25 18.97 -21.31
CA PHE A 12 0.93 19.11 -21.94
C PHE A 12 -0.15 19.35 -20.88
N ASP A 13 -0.51 20.61 -20.61
CA ASP A 13 -1.63 20.95 -19.73
C ASP A 13 -2.96 20.85 -20.49
N LEU A 14 -3.81 19.91 -20.09
CA LEU A 14 -5.03 19.60 -20.84
C LEU A 14 -6.04 20.76 -20.85
N PHE A 15 -6.11 21.60 -19.81
CA PHE A 15 -7.00 22.77 -19.80
C PHE A 15 -6.47 23.88 -20.71
N GLU A 16 -5.16 23.99 -20.86
CA GLU A 16 -4.52 24.92 -21.80
C GLU A 16 -4.69 24.46 -23.24
N LEU A 17 -4.53 23.16 -23.52
CA LEU A 17 -4.73 22.57 -24.85
C LEU A 17 -6.15 22.77 -25.40
N ILE A 18 -7.15 22.78 -24.52
CA ILE A 18 -8.56 23.06 -24.87
C ILE A 18 -8.79 24.56 -25.20
N GLY A 19 -7.86 25.44 -24.79
CA GLY A 19 -7.86 26.85 -25.20
C GLY A 19 -8.68 27.79 -24.31
N PHE A 20 -8.90 27.45 -23.03
CA PHE A 20 -9.62 28.32 -22.08
C PHE A 20 -8.84 29.60 -21.70
N ILE A 21 -7.52 29.65 -22.00
CA ILE A 21 -6.62 30.76 -21.68
C ILE A 21 -6.34 31.60 -22.94
N ARG A 22 -7.37 32.17 -23.58
CA ARG A 22 -7.16 33.29 -24.52
C ARG A 22 -7.54 34.60 -23.87
N LYS A 23 -6.53 35.35 -23.40
CA LYS A 23 -6.65 36.76 -23.01
C LYS A 23 -7.30 37.54 -24.16
N GLY A 24 -8.45 38.15 -23.91
CA GLY A 24 -9.03 39.18 -24.80
C GLY A 24 -10.49 38.99 -25.24
N ALA A 25 -11.15 37.86 -24.96
CA ALA A 25 -12.58 37.70 -25.26
C ALA A 25 -13.31 37.16 -24.03
N GLY A 26 -14.30 37.88 -23.51
CA GLY A 26 -15.13 37.48 -22.37
C GLY A 26 -16.05 36.27 -22.64
N ARG A 27 -15.53 35.20 -23.22
CA ARG A 27 -16.24 33.92 -23.38
C ARG A 27 -16.05 33.11 -22.11
N ARG A 28 -17.13 32.90 -21.36
CA ARG A 28 -17.19 31.90 -20.28
C ARG A 28 -16.77 30.55 -20.86
N ALA A 29 -15.85 29.88 -20.19
CA ALA A 29 -15.42 28.53 -20.56
C ALA A 29 -16.64 27.58 -20.48
N PRO A 30 -17.07 26.96 -21.59
CA PRO A 30 -18.25 26.09 -21.57
C PRO A 30 -18.03 24.87 -20.65
N GLY A 31 -18.95 24.67 -19.70
CA GLY A 31 -18.94 23.52 -18.79
C GLY A 31 -18.08 23.66 -17.54
N VAL A 32 -17.29 24.74 -17.41
CA VAL A 32 -16.43 24.98 -16.24
C VAL A 32 -16.46 26.42 -15.75
N HIS A 33 -16.30 26.60 -14.43
CA HIS A 33 -16.19 27.91 -13.80
C HIS A 33 -14.79 28.10 -13.20
N LEU A 34 -14.14 29.22 -13.51
CA LEU A 34 -12.82 29.56 -13.01
C LEU A 34 -12.85 29.88 -11.51
N VAL A 35 -11.97 29.26 -10.73
CA VAL A 35 -11.86 29.43 -9.28
C VAL A 35 -10.40 29.44 -8.84
N LYS A 36 -10.12 29.92 -7.62
CA LYS A 36 -8.76 29.86 -7.06
C LYS A 36 -8.48 28.45 -6.50
N GLY A 37 -7.35 27.87 -6.89
CA GLY A 37 -6.86 26.60 -6.39
C GLY A 37 -5.76 26.75 -5.33
N PRO A 38 -5.19 25.65 -4.83
CA PRO A 38 -4.05 25.65 -3.92
C PRO A 38 -2.80 26.30 -4.54
N GLU A 39 -2.59 26.16 -5.84
CA GLU A 39 -1.50 26.86 -6.53
C GLU A 39 -1.99 28.20 -7.08
N SER A 40 -1.39 29.30 -6.63
CA SER A 40 -1.82 30.67 -6.98
C SER A 40 -1.41 31.11 -8.39
N SER A 41 -0.38 30.48 -8.95
CA SER A 41 0.17 30.76 -10.29
C SER A 41 -0.63 30.11 -11.43
N SER A 42 -1.55 29.18 -11.11
CA SER A 42 -2.32 28.41 -12.10
C SER A 42 -3.83 28.47 -11.83
N PRO A 43 -4.69 28.56 -12.86
CA PRO A 43 -6.14 28.55 -12.67
C PRO A 43 -6.68 27.18 -12.23
N ALA A 44 -7.68 27.18 -11.34
CA ALA A 44 -8.48 25.98 -11.05
C ALA A 44 -9.88 26.08 -11.69
N TYR A 45 -10.45 24.93 -12.03
CA TYR A 45 -11.71 24.83 -12.75
C TYR A 45 -12.71 24.00 -11.94
N ARG A 46 -13.84 24.61 -11.58
CA ARG A 46 -15.01 23.90 -11.07
C ARG A 46 -15.77 23.30 -12.25
N ILE A 47 -15.99 22.00 -12.21
CA ILE A 47 -16.75 21.30 -13.26
C ILE A 47 -18.24 21.47 -12.99
N GLU A 48 -18.95 22.12 -13.91
CA GLU A 48 -20.42 22.28 -13.86
C GLU A 48 -21.11 21.26 -14.76
N ASP A 49 -20.65 21.14 -16.01
CA ASP A 49 -21.16 20.20 -16.99
C ASP A 49 -20.00 19.71 -17.87
N ALA A 50 -19.49 18.52 -17.54
CA ALA A 50 -18.38 17.90 -18.27
C ALA A 50 -18.68 17.63 -19.75
N SER A 51 -19.97 17.53 -20.15
CA SER A 51 -20.34 17.30 -21.55
C SER A 51 -20.11 18.53 -22.43
N ARG A 52 -20.13 19.72 -21.84
CA ARG A 52 -19.88 21.00 -22.54
C ARG A 52 -18.40 21.34 -22.67
N ILE A 53 -17.53 20.63 -21.95
CA ILE A 53 -16.08 20.80 -22.05
C ILE A 53 -15.64 20.27 -23.43
N PRO A 54 -14.96 21.08 -24.27
CA PRO A 54 -14.46 20.63 -25.56
C PRO A 54 -13.49 19.46 -25.40
N ALA A 55 -13.41 18.59 -26.41
CA ALA A 55 -12.31 17.63 -26.49
C ALA A 55 -10.99 18.35 -26.78
N VAL A 56 -9.88 17.73 -26.42
CA VAL A 56 -8.55 18.19 -26.84
C VAL A 56 -8.48 18.14 -28.37
N PRO A 57 -8.00 19.20 -29.06
CA PRO A 57 -7.90 19.20 -30.52
C PRO A 57 -7.04 18.04 -31.04
N ASP A 58 -7.50 17.38 -32.12
CA ASP A 58 -6.86 16.19 -32.68
C ASP A 58 -5.35 16.37 -32.95
N SER A 59 -4.92 17.56 -33.42
CA SER A 59 -3.49 17.85 -33.64
C SER A 59 -2.67 17.84 -32.34
N LYS A 60 -3.23 18.38 -31.26
CA LYS A 60 -2.57 18.41 -29.94
C LYS A 60 -2.64 17.07 -29.23
N PHE A 61 -3.69 16.30 -29.48
CA PHE A 61 -3.77 14.93 -29.03
C PHE A 61 -2.74 14.05 -29.76
N GLN A 62 -2.51 14.29 -31.05
CA GLN A 62 -1.45 13.61 -31.81
C GLN A 62 -0.06 13.90 -31.26
N ASP A 63 0.26 15.17 -30.97
CA ASP A 63 1.54 15.55 -30.34
C ASP A 63 1.76 14.80 -29.00
N LEU A 64 0.69 14.64 -28.21
CA LEU A 64 0.71 13.88 -26.95
C LEU A 64 0.94 12.37 -27.19
N LEU A 65 0.29 11.78 -28.20
CA LEU A 65 0.47 10.36 -28.54
C LEU A 65 1.91 10.06 -28.96
N ASP A 66 2.52 10.94 -29.77
CA ASP A 66 3.92 10.78 -30.19
C ASP A 66 4.88 10.83 -28.99
N ALA A 67 4.62 11.71 -28.01
CA ALA A 67 5.39 11.76 -26.75
C ALA A 67 5.23 10.48 -25.92
N ILE A 68 4.00 9.95 -25.78
CA ILE A 68 3.72 8.69 -25.06
C ILE A 68 4.47 7.51 -25.69
N HIS A 69 4.54 7.44 -27.02
CA HIS A 69 5.31 6.38 -27.70
C HIS A 69 6.81 6.53 -27.52
N ALA A 70 7.32 7.77 -27.56
CA ALA A 70 8.75 8.04 -27.43
C ALA A 70 9.27 7.58 -26.06
N GLU A 71 8.49 7.77 -25.00
CA GLU A 71 8.87 7.38 -23.63
C GLU A 71 8.30 6.02 -23.18
N LYS A 72 7.50 5.37 -24.05
CA LYS A 72 6.74 4.15 -23.74
C LYS A 72 5.92 4.27 -22.45
N GLY A 73 5.35 5.44 -22.21
CA GLY A 73 4.81 5.80 -20.93
C GLY A 73 4.51 7.29 -20.81
N PHE A 74 4.04 7.70 -19.63
CA PHE A 74 3.82 9.09 -19.28
C PHE A 74 3.81 9.31 -17.77
N ILE A 75 4.05 10.55 -17.36
CA ILE A 75 3.75 11.01 -16.01
C ILE A 75 2.55 11.95 -16.06
N LEU A 76 1.48 11.60 -15.36
CA LEU A 76 0.29 12.42 -15.21
C LEU A 76 0.28 13.09 -13.83
N LEU A 77 0.19 14.41 -13.83
CA LEU A 77 -0.02 15.23 -12.65
C LEU A 77 -1.47 15.71 -12.64
N ALA A 78 -2.13 15.64 -11.49
CA ALA A 78 -3.44 16.27 -11.31
C ALA A 78 -3.63 16.73 -9.86
N THR A 79 -4.26 17.88 -9.69
CA THR A 79 -4.70 18.37 -8.38
C THR A 79 -6.22 18.45 -8.39
N LEU A 80 -6.86 17.75 -7.46
CA LEU A 80 -8.30 17.54 -7.49
C LEU A 80 -8.93 17.75 -6.11
N ARG A 81 -10.15 18.26 -6.10
CA ARG A 81 -11.02 18.35 -4.94
C ARG A 81 -12.38 17.77 -5.32
N GLN A 82 -12.54 16.48 -5.05
CA GLN A 82 -13.71 15.71 -5.46
C GLN A 82 -14.75 15.61 -4.35
N ALA A 83 -16.03 15.57 -4.72
CA ALA A 83 -17.15 15.40 -3.80
C ALA A 83 -17.06 14.06 -3.04
N LYS A 84 -17.40 14.05 -1.75
CA LYS A 84 -17.30 12.85 -0.90
C LYS A 84 -18.13 11.69 -1.45
N LYS A 85 -17.58 10.47 -1.44
CA LYS A 85 -18.23 9.23 -1.91
C LYS A 85 -18.75 9.28 -3.36
N SER A 86 -18.21 10.18 -4.19
CA SER A 86 -18.53 10.24 -5.62
C SER A 86 -17.55 9.40 -6.44
N ARG A 87 -18.00 8.91 -7.60
CA ARG A 87 -17.14 8.31 -8.64
C ARG A 87 -17.00 9.34 -9.75
N GLY A 88 -15.77 9.66 -10.14
CA GLY A 88 -15.50 10.76 -11.06
C GLY A 88 -14.31 10.48 -11.98
N THR A 89 -14.55 10.55 -13.29
CA THR A 89 -13.54 10.36 -14.33
C THR A 89 -12.66 11.60 -14.46
N LEU A 90 -11.35 11.46 -14.25
CA LEU A 90 -10.39 12.55 -14.41
C LEU A 90 -10.13 12.84 -15.88
N LEU A 91 -9.88 11.78 -16.66
CA LEU A 91 -9.71 11.83 -18.10
C LEU A 91 -10.21 10.54 -18.75
N SER A 92 -10.69 10.64 -19.98
CA SER A 92 -11.13 9.53 -20.80
C SER A 92 -10.78 9.75 -22.26
N VAL A 93 -10.46 8.66 -22.96
CA VAL A 93 -10.28 8.63 -24.41
C VAL A 93 -11.50 7.93 -24.97
N GLU A 94 -12.48 8.70 -25.45
CA GLU A 94 -13.73 8.15 -26.01
C GLU A 94 -13.59 7.94 -27.52
N GLN A 95 -14.08 6.81 -28.04
CA GLN A 95 -14.10 6.58 -29.48
C GLN A 95 -15.11 7.52 -30.17
N LYS A 96 -14.79 8.00 -31.38
CA LYS A 96 -15.65 8.93 -32.13
C LYS A 96 -16.92 8.26 -32.66
N ASP A 97 -16.91 6.92 -32.79
CA ASP A 97 -18.05 6.10 -33.22
C ASP A 97 -19.08 5.85 -32.10
N GLY A 98 -18.75 6.20 -30.85
CA GLY A 98 -19.62 6.00 -29.69
C GLY A 98 -19.61 4.58 -29.12
N SER A 99 -18.68 3.71 -29.53
CA SER A 99 -18.58 2.32 -29.05
C SER A 99 -18.07 2.18 -27.62
N GLY A 100 -17.53 3.25 -27.02
CA GLY A 100 -17.07 3.28 -25.63
C GLY A 100 -15.82 4.14 -25.43
N HIS A 101 -15.04 3.81 -24.41
CA HIS A 101 -13.76 4.44 -24.09
C HIS A 101 -12.60 3.46 -24.28
N VAL A 102 -11.53 3.92 -24.92
CA VAL A 102 -10.25 3.18 -25.10
C VAL A 102 -9.44 3.16 -23.81
N PHE A 103 -9.48 4.28 -23.10
CA PHE A 103 -8.81 4.48 -21.83
C PHE A 103 -9.67 5.36 -20.93
N SER A 104 -9.78 5.04 -19.65
CA SER A 104 -10.40 5.93 -18.67
C SER A 104 -9.70 5.84 -17.33
N LEU A 105 -9.41 7.00 -16.74
CA LEU A 105 -8.89 7.13 -15.38
C LEU A 105 -9.99 7.66 -14.47
N VAL A 106 -10.44 6.84 -13.51
CA VAL A 106 -11.61 7.12 -12.68
C VAL A 106 -11.24 7.09 -11.21
N SER A 107 -11.48 8.19 -10.50
CA SER A 107 -11.38 8.20 -9.04
C SER A 107 -12.69 7.70 -8.42
N ASN A 108 -12.63 6.53 -7.79
CA ASN A 108 -13.78 5.86 -7.22
C ASN A 108 -13.84 6.08 -5.70
N GLY A 109 -14.47 7.18 -5.29
CA GLY A 109 -14.65 7.55 -3.89
C GLY A 109 -15.56 6.62 -3.08
N LYS A 110 -16.29 5.69 -3.72
CA LYS A 110 -17.12 4.70 -3.03
C LYS A 110 -16.29 3.51 -2.55
N ALA A 111 -15.35 3.05 -3.39
CA ALA A 111 -14.44 1.96 -3.10
C ALA A 111 -13.11 2.44 -2.47
N GLY A 112 -12.79 3.73 -2.60
CA GLY A 112 -11.50 4.26 -2.17
C GLY A 112 -10.35 3.91 -3.12
N THR A 113 -10.65 3.71 -4.41
CA THR A 113 -9.69 3.25 -5.42
C THR A 113 -9.49 4.29 -6.53
N LEU A 114 -8.36 4.18 -7.24
CA LEU A 114 -8.17 4.81 -8.54
C LEU A 114 -8.21 3.73 -9.63
N ASP A 115 -9.24 3.77 -10.45
CA ASP A 115 -9.52 2.74 -11.46
C ASP A 115 -8.94 3.19 -12.81
N LEU A 116 -8.07 2.36 -13.39
CA LEU A 116 -7.59 2.46 -14.77
C LEU A 116 -8.33 1.41 -15.61
N SER A 117 -9.19 1.86 -16.52
CA SER A 117 -9.83 0.98 -17.49
C SER A 117 -9.17 1.15 -18.84
N LEU A 118 -8.69 0.04 -19.42
CA LEU A 118 -8.09 -0.02 -20.75
C LEU A 118 -8.90 -0.98 -21.60
N SER A 119 -9.16 -0.62 -22.86
CA SER A 119 -9.75 -1.53 -23.83
C SER A 119 -8.87 -1.60 -25.08
N GLY A 120 -8.31 -2.79 -25.33
CA GLY A 120 -7.48 -3.11 -26.50
C GLY A 120 -7.82 -4.52 -27.01
N ASP A 121 -7.81 -4.72 -28.33
CA ASP A 121 -8.08 -6.01 -28.98
C ASP A 121 -9.36 -6.74 -28.53
N GLY A 122 -10.42 -5.97 -28.25
CA GLY A 122 -11.72 -6.52 -27.83
C GLY A 122 -11.77 -7.06 -26.39
N LYS A 123 -10.70 -6.89 -25.60
CA LYS A 123 -10.65 -7.18 -24.16
C LYS A 123 -10.71 -5.88 -23.37
N GLN A 124 -11.53 -5.86 -22.33
CA GLN A 124 -11.60 -4.75 -21.38
C GLN A 124 -10.89 -5.17 -20.09
N GLN A 125 -9.83 -4.45 -19.74
CA GLN A 125 -9.10 -4.60 -18.50
C GLN A 125 -9.50 -3.48 -17.53
N LEU A 126 -9.69 -3.83 -16.26
CA LEU A 126 -9.91 -2.87 -15.18
C LEU A 126 -8.87 -3.13 -14.09
N VAL A 127 -8.01 -2.15 -13.86
CA VAL A 127 -6.96 -2.20 -12.83
C VAL A 127 -7.31 -1.17 -11.77
N SER A 128 -7.49 -1.61 -10.52
CA SER A 128 -7.87 -0.74 -9.41
C SER A 128 -6.69 -0.60 -8.45
N VAL A 129 -6.19 0.62 -8.27
CA VAL A 129 -5.18 0.92 -7.25
C VAL A 129 -5.89 1.12 -5.92
N GLU A 130 -5.63 0.23 -4.96
CA GLU A 130 -6.22 0.23 -3.63
C GLU A 130 -5.64 1.36 -2.74
N ASP A 131 -6.32 1.67 -1.64
CA ASP A 131 -5.98 2.73 -0.67
C ASP A 131 -5.88 4.17 -1.21
N ALA A 132 -6.31 4.41 -2.45
CA ALA A 132 -6.34 5.73 -3.09
C ALA A 132 -7.58 6.58 -2.70
N LEU A 133 -7.67 7.00 -1.42
CA LEU A 133 -8.77 7.85 -0.89
C LEU A 133 -8.72 9.31 -1.37
N LEU A 134 -9.10 9.55 -2.62
CA LEU A 134 -9.07 10.87 -3.27
C LEU A 134 -10.34 11.72 -3.04
N ALA A 135 -11.50 11.09 -2.88
CA ALA A 135 -12.81 11.74 -2.75
C ALA A 135 -13.14 12.20 -1.31
N THR A 136 -12.30 13.08 -0.76
CA THR A 136 -12.42 13.55 0.64
C THR A 136 -13.13 14.90 0.79
N GLY A 137 -13.37 15.62 -0.31
CA GLY A 137 -13.84 17.01 -0.28
C GLY A 137 -12.76 18.03 0.04
N HIS A 138 -11.51 17.61 0.23
CA HIS A 138 -10.32 18.45 0.37
C HIS A 138 -9.45 18.35 -0.89
N TRP A 139 -8.50 19.27 -1.05
CA TRP A 139 -7.54 19.23 -2.15
C TRP A 139 -6.57 18.06 -1.97
N LYS A 140 -6.38 17.28 -3.04
CA LYS A 140 -5.43 16.17 -3.14
C LYS A 140 -4.63 16.34 -4.42
N ASN A 141 -3.33 16.07 -4.34
CA ASN A 141 -2.40 16.04 -5.45
C ASN A 141 -2.06 14.58 -5.76
N ILE A 142 -2.12 14.23 -7.04
CA ILE A 142 -1.73 12.90 -7.50
C ILE A 142 -0.61 13.00 -8.53
N THR A 143 0.27 12.02 -8.50
CA THR A 143 1.28 11.76 -9.54
C THR A 143 1.08 10.30 -9.97
N LEU A 144 0.63 10.08 -11.20
CA LEU A 144 0.49 8.75 -11.78
C LEU A 144 1.60 8.57 -12.82
N PHE A 145 2.49 7.62 -12.56
CA PHE A 145 3.56 7.24 -13.48
C PHE A 145 3.18 5.92 -14.15
N VAL A 146 3.10 5.91 -15.47
CA VAL A 146 2.83 4.70 -16.25
C VAL A 146 3.97 4.50 -17.23
N GLN A 147 4.59 3.32 -17.23
CA GLN A 147 5.66 2.97 -18.16
C GLN A 147 5.59 1.48 -18.51
N GLU A 148 5.57 1.18 -19.80
CA GLU A 148 5.32 -0.17 -20.33
C GLU A 148 4.01 -0.72 -19.75
N ASP A 149 4.09 -1.78 -18.95
CA ASP A 149 3.01 -2.51 -18.29
C ASP A 149 2.87 -2.14 -16.79
N ARG A 150 3.58 -1.12 -16.29
CA ARG A 150 3.57 -0.76 -14.87
C ARG A 150 2.95 0.60 -14.63
N ALA A 151 2.04 0.67 -13.66
CA ALA A 151 1.45 1.91 -13.15
C ALA A 151 1.80 2.10 -11.66
N GLN A 152 2.31 3.28 -11.31
CA GLN A 152 2.63 3.69 -9.95
C GLN A 152 1.89 4.98 -9.61
N LEU A 153 1.11 4.95 -8.54
CA LEU A 153 0.37 6.11 -8.06
C LEU A 153 0.99 6.66 -6.78
N TYR A 154 1.14 7.97 -6.73
CA TYR A 154 1.47 8.72 -5.52
C TYR A 154 0.35 9.69 -5.20
N VAL A 155 -0.08 9.71 -3.94
CA VAL A 155 -1.02 10.70 -3.40
C VAL A 155 -0.24 11.57 -2.42
N GLY A 156 0.01 12.83 -2.78
CA GLY A 156 1.01 13.63 -2.07
C GLY A 156 2.41 13.06 -2.23
N CYS A 157 2.99 12.62 -1.11
CA CYS A 157 4.30 11.97 -1.05
C CYS A 157 4.21 10.48 -0.73
N GLU A 158 3.00 9.95 -0.51
CA GLU A 158 2.77 8.55 -0.16
C GLU A 158 2.64 7.73 -1.44
N LYS A 159 3.45 6.68 -1.55
CA LYS A 159 3.38 5.69 -2.63
C LYS A 159 2.23 4.72 -2.35
N MET A 160 1.34 4.54 -3.33
CA MET A 160 0.29 3.53 -3.29
C MET A 160 0.79 2.20 -3.89
N GLU A 161 -0.03 1.15 -3.85
CA GLU A 161 0.35 -0.13 -4.46
C GLU A 161 0.64 0.00 -5.96
N ASN A 162 1.64 -0.76 -6.43
CA ASN A 162 1.94 -0.84 -7.85
C ASN A 162 0.80 -1.62 -8.54
N ALA A 163 0.36 -1.13 -9.68
CA ALA A 163 -0.60 -1.81 -10.54
C ALA A 163 0.10 -2.31 -11.81
N GLU A 164 -0.12 -3.56 -12.17
CA GLU A 164 0.34 -4.15 -13.43
C GLU A 164 -0.78 -4.11 -14.47
N LEU A 165 -0.45 -3.71 -15.70
CA LEU A 165 -1.32 -3.67 -16.86
C LEU A 165 -1.08 -4.94 -17.69
N ASP A 166 -2.14 -5.55 -18.22
CA ASP A 166 -2.00 -6.78 -19.04
C ASP A 166 -1.45 -6.43 -20.42
N ILE A 167 -1.66 -5.19 -20.84
CA ILE A 167 -1.25 -4.66 -22.14
C ILE A 167 -0.42 -3.40 -21.88
N PRO A 168 0.80 -3.29 -22.46
CA PRO A 168 1.63 -2.10 -22.35
C PRO A 168 0.90 -0.86 -22.84
N ILE A 169 1.10 0.26 -22.14
CA ILE A 169 0.33 1.49 -22.35
C ILE A 169 0.49 2.05 -23.77
N GLN A 170 1.66 1.88 -24.39
CA GLN A 170 1.94 2.30 -25.76
C GLN A 170 1.16 1.51 -26.82
N ASN A 171 0.72 0.28 -26.50
CA ASN A 171 -0.10 -0.51 -27.42
C ASN A 171 -1.57 -0.07 -27.36
N ILE A 172 -2.00 0.52 -26.24
CA ILE A 172 -3.34 1.11 -26.10
C ILE A 172 -3.40 2.48 -26.77
N PHE A 173 -2.41 3.33 -26.49
CA PHE A 173 -2.27 4.63 -27.12
C PHE A 173 -1.56 4.51 -28.45
N THR A 174 -2.16 3.92 -29.49
CA THR A 174 -1.53 3.76 -30.81
C THR A 174 -1.31 5.11 -31.53
N ARG A 175 -0.35 5.17 -32.45
CA ARG A 175 0.04 6.45 -33.10
C ARG A 175 -1.12 7.11 -33.86
N ASP A 176 -2.03 6.33 -34.40
CA ASP A 176 -3.16 6.82 -35.20
C ASP A 176 -4.44 7.04 -34.36
N LEU A 177 -4.38 6.88 -33.03
CA LEU A 177 -5.55 6.92 -32.16
C LEU A 177 -6.31 8.26 -32.20
N ALA A 178 -5.64 9.37 -32.48
CA ALA A 178 -6.29 10.68 -32.61
C ALA A 178 -7.27 10.76 -33.80
N SER A 179 -7.14 9.87 -34.80
CA SER A 179 -8.06 9.80 -35.93
C SER A 179 -9.41 9.20 -35.53
N SER A 180 -9.41 8.17 -34.68
CA SER A 180 -10.58 7.35 -34.31
C SER A 180 -11.15 7.66 -32.92
N ALA A 181 -10.38 8.29 -32.03
CA ALA A 181 -10.79 8.63 -30.67
C ALA A 181 -10.48 10.09 -30.31
N ARG A 182 -11.08 10.58 -29.21
CA ARG A 182 -10.86 11.94 -28.70
C ARG A 182 -10.63 11.94 -27.19
N LEU A 183 -9.64 12.70 -26.76
CA LEU A 183 -9.32 12.88 -25.34
C LEU A 183 -10.26 13.91 -24.70
N ARG A 184 -10.88 13.52 -23.59
CA ARG A 184 -11.80 14.32 -22.78
C ARG A 184 -11.30 14.41 -21.34
N ILE A 185 -11.53 15.56 -20.72
CA ILE A 185 -11.26 15.82 -19.30
C ILE A 185 -12.60 15.81 -18.56
N ALA A 186 -12.63 15.29 -17.32
CA ALA A 186 -13.77 15.33 -16.41
C ALA A 186 -15.05 14.61 -16.89
N LYS A 187 -15.09 14.15 -18.14
CA LYS A 187 -16.21 13.45 -18.76
C LYS A 187 -15.98 11.96 -18.66
N GLY A 188 -16.94 11.26 -18.06
CA GLY A 188 -16.97 9.80 -17.95
C GLY A 188 -18.15 9.21 -18.71
N GLY A 189 -18.49 7.96 -18.37
CA GLY A 189 -19.75 7.35 -18.77
C GLY A 189 -20.97 8.05 -18.17
N VAL A 190 -22.16 7.47 -18.38
CA VAL A 190 -23.47 8.09 -18.09
C VAL A 190 -23.59 8.75 -16.71
N ASN A 191 -22.93 8.20 -15.67
CA ASN A 191 -22.97 8.73 -14.30
C ASN A 191 -21.59 8.96 -13.66
N ASP A 192 -20.52 8.93 -14.45
CA ASP A 192 -19.14 8.96 -13.94
C ASP A 192 -18.44 10.31 -14.19
N ASN A 193 -19.19 11.35 -14.58
CA ASN A 193 -18.63 12.69 -14.73
C ASN A 193 -18.03 13.20 -13.40
N PHE A 194 -16.87 13.86 -13.49
CA PHE A 194 -16.19 14.39 -12.33
C PHE A 194 -16.99 15.50 -11.65
N GLN A 195 -17.22 15.34 -10.35
CA GLN A 195 -17.93 16.31 -9.53
C GLN A 195 -16.95 16.96 -8.54
N GLY A 196 -16.51 18.18 -8.86
CA GLY A 196 -15.56 18.90 -8.01
C GLY A 196 -14.77 19.98 -8.71
N LEU A 197 -13.57 20.22 -8.20
CA LEU A 197 -12.59 21.13 -8.78
C LEU A 197 -11.37 20.36 -9.28
N LEU A 198 -10.84 20.75 -10.44
CA LEU A 198 -9.59 20.25 -11.01
C LEU A 198 -8.63 21.40 -11.26
N GLN A 199 -7.34 21.16 -11.07
CA GLN A 199 -6.24 22.09 -11.32
C GLN A 199 -5.03 21.28 -11.81
N ASN A 200 -4.24 21.84 -12.73
CA ASN A 200 -2.98 21.26 -13.23
C ASN A 200 -3.10 19.80 -13.68
N VAL A 201 -4.05 19.50 -14.57
CA VAL A 201 -4.12 18.18 -15.19
C VAL A 201 -3.14 18.17 -16.36
N ARG A 202 -1.94 17.63 -16.15
CA ARG A 202 -0.80 17.76 -17.08
C ARG A 202 -0.13 16.42 -17.33
N PHE A 203 0.19 16.15 -18.59
CA PHE A 203 1.17 15.11 -18.94
C PHE A 203 2.56 15.74 -18.97
N VAL A 204 3.54 15.06 -18.38
CA VAL A 204 4.94 15.50 -18.32
C VAL A 204 5.82 14.38 -18.87
N PHE A 205 6.75 14.78 -19.72
CA PHE A 205 7.74 13.96 -20.41
C PHE A 205 9.14 14.58 -20.19
N GLY A 206 10.19 13.80 -20.40
CA GLY A 206 11.59 14.23 -20.30
C GLY A 206 12.08 14.46 -18.88
N THR A 207 11.37 13.94 -17.88
CA THR A 207 11.73 14.05 -16.45
C THR A 207 11.51 12.72 -15.74
N THR A 208 12.15 12.53 -14.58
CA THR A 208 11.97 11.33 -13.77
C THR A 208 10.95 11.54 -12.66
N LEU A 209 10.32 10.45 -12.22
CA LEU A 209 9.38 10.45 -11.10
C LEU A 209 10.03 11.02 -9.82
N GLU A 210 11.29 10.69 -9.56
CA GLU A 210 12.04 11.17 -8.39
C GLU A 210 12.23 12.69 -8.43
N THR A 211 12.50 13.24 -9.61
CA THR A 211 12.67 14.69 -9.80
C THR A 211 11.38 15.43 -9.49
N ILE A 212 10.23 14.91 -9.95
CA ILE A 212 8.91 15.49 -9.65
C ILE A 212 8.60 15.42 -8.15
N LEU A 213 8.86 14.29 -7.50
CA LEU A 213 8.61 14.11 -6.07
C LEU A 213 9.52 15.02 -5.24
N ARG A 214 10.78 15.19 -5.64
CA ARG A 214 11.73 16.12 -5.00
C ARG A 214 11.28 17.57 -5.12
N ASN A 215 10.83 17.99 -6.31
CA ASN A 215 10.30 19.33 -6.53
C ASN A 215 9.00 19.60 -5.76
N LYS A 216 8.24 18.56 -5.42
CA LYS A 216 7.06 18.63 -4.54
C LYS A 216 7.42 18.62 -3.03
N GLY A 217 8.70 18.56 -2.67
CA GLY A 217 9.16 18.55 -1.27
C GLY A 217 9.07 17.19 -0.58
N CYS A 218 8.94 16.09 -1.34
CA CYS A 218 8.93 14.74 -0.78
C CYS A 218 10.37 14.27 -0.50
N SER A 219 10.69 13.98 0.76
CA SER A 219 11.98 13.43 1.17
C SER A 219 12.10 11.97 0.72
N SER A 220 13.00 11.68 -0.21
CA SER A 220 13.32 10.29 -0.58
C SER A 220 14.15 9.64 0.53
N SER A 221 13.54 8.73 1.29
CA SER A 221 14.26 7.82 2.18
C SER A 221 14.81 6.64 1.37
N THR A 222 15.82 6.88 0.54
CA THR A 222 16.70 5.83 0.00
C THR A 222 18.04 6.44 -0.42
N SER A 223 19.00 6.46 0.49
CA SER A 223 20.42 6.42 0.15
C SER A 223 20.77 4.98 -0.22
N ALA A 224 20.61 4.65 -1.49
CA ALA A 224 21.29 3.53 -2.16
C ALA A 224 21.17 3.68 -3.68
N ILE A 225 21.77 4.73 -4.24
CA ILE A 225 22.14 4.71 -5.66
C ILE A 225 23.59 4.24 -5.70
N ILE A 226 23.81 3.02 -6.21
CA ILE A 226 25.09 2.68 -6.83
C ILE A 226 25.06 3.40 -8.18
N THR A 227 25.61 4.60 -8.22
CA THR A 227 25.90 5.32 -9.46
C THR A 227 27.08 4.64 -10.12
N LEU A 228 26.81 3.90 -11.21
CA LEU A 228 27.79 3.78 -12.29
C LEU A 228 27.58 5.02 -13.17
N ASP A 229 28.24 6.11 -12.81
CA ASP A 229 28.38 7.25 -13.71
C ASP A 229 29.31 6.84 -14.85
N ASN A 230 28.76 6.81 -16.07
CA ASN A 230 29.54 6.88 -17.29
C ASN A 230 29.35 8.28 -17.88
N PRO A 231 30.37 9.14 -17.90
CA PRO A 231 30.19 10.49 -18.38
C PRO A 231 30.52 10.58 -19.89
N ILE A 232 29.79 11.48 -20.55
CA ILE A 232 30.15 12.25 -21.76
C ILE A 232 29.67 11.75 -23.15
N ASN A 233 28.76 12.58 -23.69
CA ASN A 233 28.44 12.96 -25.06
C ASN A 233 27.84 11.97 -26.06
N GLY A 234 26.57 12.27 -26.36
CA GLY A 234 25.88 12.16 -27.65
C GLY A 234 26.73 11.73 -28.84
N SER A 235 26.59 10.46 -29.19
CA SER A 235 26.72 9.91 -30.53
C SER A 235 26.04 8.53 -30.49
N SER A 236 24.95 8.36 -31.22
CA SER A 236 24.34 7.02 -31.39
C SER A 236 25.34 6.10 -32.09
N PRO A 237 25.61 4.87 -31.62
CA PRO A 237 26.26 3.88 -32.44
C PRO A 237 25.18 3.16 -33.26
N ALA A 238 25.08 3.54 -34.52
CA ALA A 238 24.68 2.58 -35.54
C ALA A 238 25.79 1.50 -35.60
N ILE A 239 25.51 0.31 -35.09
CA ILE A 239 26.37 -0.84 -35.33
C ILE A 239 26.07 -1.30 -36.77
N ARG A 240 26.89 -0.82 -37.72
CA ARG A 240 27.13 -1.52 -38.99
C ARG A 240 28.36 -2.39 -38.81
N THR A 241 28.16 -3.70 -38.71
CA THR A 241 29.25 -4.67 -38.87
C THR A 241 29.49 -4.88 -40.36
N ASN A 242 30.56 -4.29 -40.90
CA ASN A 242 31.20 -4.78 -42.10
C ASN A 242 32.35 -5.70 -41.67
N TYR A 243 32.07 -7.01 -41.61
CA TYR A 243 33.12 -8.03 -41.59
C TYR A 243 33.03 -8.79 -42.91
N ILE A 244 34.14 -8.79 -43.67
CA ILE A 244 34.30 -9.54 -44.91
C ILE A 244 35.02 -10.86 -44.57
N GLY A 245 34.32 -11.98 -44.80
CA GLY A 245 34.87 -13.29 -45.16
C GLY A 245 35.34 -14.22 -44.03
N HIS A 246 34.62 -15.31 -43.76
CA HIS A 246 34.87 -16.64 -44.34
C HIS A 246 33.75 -17.62 -43.90
N LYS A 247 33.21 -18.38 -44.86
CA LYS A 247 32.14 -19.37 -44.66
C LYS A 247 32.66 -20.58 -43.88
N THR A 248 32.10 -20.83 -42.70
CA THR A 248 32.13 -22.15 -42.06
C THR A 248 30.70 -22.68 -41.97
N LYS A 249 30.47 -23.88 -42.51
CA LYS A 249 29.21 -24.61 -42.42
C LYS A 249 29.22 -25.44 -41.14
N ASP A 250 28.90 -24.83 -40.01
CA ASP A 250 28.12 -25.43 -38.91
C ASP A 250 28.16 -24.51 -37.69
N ILE A 251 27.04 -23.83 -37.42
CA ILE A 251 26.87 -22.96 -36.24
C ILE A 251 26.19 -23.71 -35.07
N GLN A 252 25.88 -25.00 -35.24
CA GLN A 252 25.13 -25.77 -34.23
C GLN A 252 25.99 -26.48 -33.18
N ALA A 253 27.30 -26.23 -33.11
CA ALA A 253 28.18 -26.93 -32.15
C ALA A 253 28.73 -26.08 -30.98
N VAL A 254 28.45 -24.76 -30.91
CA VAL A 254 29.09 -23.87 -29.90
C VAL A 254 28.15 -23.42 -28.77
N CYS A 255 26.82 -23.49 -28.94
CA CYS A 255 25.86 -23.25 -27.86
C CYS A 255 25.00 -24.48 -27.63
N GLY A 256 25.27 -25.23 -26.56
CA GLY A 256 24.49 -26.41 -26.15
C GLY A 256 23.10 -26.11 -25.59
N PHE A 257 22.60 -24.89 -25.73
CA PHE A 257 21.24 -24.49 -25.37
C PHE A 257 20.68 -23.64 -26.50
N SER A 258 19.45 -23.92 -26.89
CA SER A 258 18.69 -23.10 -27.83
C SER A 258 18.41 -21.72 -27.24
N CYS A 259 18.23 -20.71 -28.10
CA CYS A 259 17.84 -19.36 -27.67
C CYS A 259 16.52 -19.39 -26.87
N ASP A 260 15.63 -20.34 -27.17
CA ASP A 260 14.36 -20.53 -26.45
C ASP A 260 14.57 -21.09 -25.03
N GLU A 261 15.54 -22.00 -24.83
CA GLU A 261 15.92 -22.51 -23.50
C GLU A 261 16.59 -21.44 -22.63
N LEU A 262 17.46 -20.61 -23.23
CA LEU A 262 18.07 -19.47 -22.55
C LEU A 262 17.03 -18.40 -22.19
N THR A 263 16.04 -18.18 -23.05
CA THR A 263 14.93 -17.24 -22.78
C THR A 263 14.06 -17.76 -21.64
N ASN A 264 13.75 -19.05 -21.62
CA ASN A 264 12.99 -19.67 -20.52
C ASN A 264 13.78 -19.64 -19.19
N MET A 265 15.09 -19.89 -19.20
CA MET A 265 15.94 -19.73 -18.01
C MET A 265 15.97 -18.27 -17.52
N PHE A 266 15.99 -17.29 -18.43
CA PHE A 266 15.92 -15.87 -18.07
C PHE A 266 14.57 -15.49 -17.47
N VAL A 267 13.47 -16.05 -17.99
CA VAL A 267 12.12 -15.87 -17.43
C VAL A 267 12.02 -16.48 -16.03
N GLU A 268 12.60 -17.66 -15.81
CA GLU A 268 12.64 -18.28 -14.48
C GLU A 268 13.52 -17.51 -13.49
N LEU A 269 14.69 -17.02 -13.91
CA LEU A 269 15.56 -16.18 -13.07
C LEU A 269 14.94 -14.81 -12.78
N GLN A 270 14.17 -14.23 -13.71
CA GLN A 270 13.36 -13.03 -13.47
C GLN A 270 12.23 -13.30 -12.48
N GLY A 271 11.56 -14.45 -12.58
CA GLY A 271 10.57 -14.91 -11.60
C GLY A 271 11.18 -15.13 -10.21
N LEU A 272 12.38 -15.68 -10.13
CA LEU A 272 13.08 -15.86 -8.85
C LEU A 272 13.51 -14.51 -8.25
N ARG A 273 13.97 -13.56 -9.08
CA ARG A 273 14.30 -12.20 -8.65
C ARG A 273 13.06 -11.44 -8.18
N SER A 274 11.91 -11.61 -8.84
CA SER A 274 10.63 -11.00 -8.41
C SER A 274 10.13 -11.60 -7.10
N MET A 275 10.26 -12.91 -6.91
CA MET A 275 9.96 -13.57 -5.64
C MET A 275 10.88 -13.09 -4.53
N VAL A 276 12.20 -13.00 -4.76
CA VAL A 276 13.18 -12.53 -3.77
C VAL A 276 12.95 -11.06 -3.41
N THR A 277 12.65 -10.19 -4.37
CA THR A 277 12.36 -8.76 -4.10
C THR A 277 11.01 -8.58 -3.40
N THR A 278 9.98 -9.34 -3.78
CA THR A 278 8.68 -9.35 -3.07
C THR A 278 8.83 -9.89 -1.64
N LEU A 279 9.63 -10.93 -1.43
CA LEU A 279 9.95 -11.45 -0.10
C LEU A 279 10.76 -10.43 0.70
N GLN A 280 11.74 -9.77 0.09
CA GLN A 280 12.54 -8.73 0.73
C GLN A 280 11.67 -7.54 1.15
N ASP A 281 10.73 -7.10 0.32
CA ASP A 281 9.80 -6.01 0.65
C ASP A 281 8.76 -6.42 1.70
N ARG A 282 8.23 -7.65 1.64
CA ARG A 282 7.34 -8.18 2.68
C ARG A 282 8.06 -8.34 4.01
N VAL A 283 9.31 -8.83 4.00
CA VAL A 283 10.14 -8.93 5.21
C VAL A 283 10.47 -7.54 5.73
N ARG A 284 10.79 -6.56 4.89
CA ARG A 284 11.02 -5.16 5.33
C ARG A 284 9.78 -4.57 5.98
N LYS A 285 8.60 -4.72 5.36
CA LYS A 285 7.32 -4.25 5.90
C LYS A 285 7.00 -4.91 7.25
N VAL A 286 7.20 -6.23 7.36
CA VAL A 286 7.03 -6.96 8.62
C VAL A 286 8.07 -6.54 9.66
N THR A 287 9.31 -6.21 9.27
CA THR A 287 10.34 -5.70 10.20
C THR A 287 10.00 -4.30 10.73
N GLU A 288 9.50 -3.41 9.87
CA GLU A 288 9.05 -2.06 10.25
C GLU A 288 7.80 -2.11 11.14
N GLU A 289 6.83 -2.97 10.80
CA GLU A 289 5.65 -3.24 11.64
C GLU A 289 6.05 -3.88 12.98
N ASN A 290 7.03 -4.79 12.99
CA ASN A 290 7.55 -5.40 14.21
C ASN A 290 8.38 -4.42 15.07
N GLU A 291 9.08 -3.45 14.49
CA GLU A 291 9.76 -2.38 15.24
C GLU A 291 8.76 -1.41 15.89
N LEU A 292 7.67 -1.10 15.18
CA LEU A 292 6.54 -0.34 15.71
C LEU A 292 5.84 -1.10 16.85
N ILE A 293 5.62 -2.40 16.69
CA ILE A 293 5.06 -3.28 17.73
C ILE A 293 6.05 -3.41 18.91
N ALA A 294 7.37 -3.54 18.66
CA ALA A 294 8.38 -3.64 19.71
C ALA A 294 8.47 -2.36 20.56
N LYS A 295 8.32 -1.18 19.93
CA LYS A 295 8.25 0.12 20.63
C LYS A 295 6.94 0.30 21.41
N VAL A 296 5.84 -0.32 20.95
CA VAL A 296 4.51 -0.23 21.60
C VAL A 296 4.32 -1.27 22.71
N VAL A 297 4.98 -2.44 22.65
CA VAL A 297 4.60 -3.60 23.47
C VAL A 297 5.42 -3.79 24.76
N GLN A 298 6.64 -3.26 24.94
CA GLN A 298 7.48 -3.51 26.15
C GLN A 298 7.26 -4.94 26.72
N ILE A 299 7.52 -5.97 25.90
CA ILE A 299 6.99 -7.33 26.10
C ILE A 299 7.31 -7.87 27.50
N THR A 300 6.25 -8.09 28.28
CA THR A 300 6.28 -8.97 29.45
C THR A 300 6.17 -10.43 28.96
N PRO A 301 7.03 -11.36 29.41
CA PRO A 301 7.02 -12.73 28.88
C PRO A 301 5.72 -13.48 29.20
N GLY A 302 5.13 -14.15 28.18
CA GLY A 302 4.04 -15.13 28.34
C GLY A 302 2.68 -14.81 27.72
N VAL A 303 2.55 -13.74 26.93
CA VAL A 303 1.28 -13.35 26.26
C VAL A 303 1.19 -13.89 24.83
N CYS A 304 -0.02 -14.30 24.41
CA CYS A 304 -0.33 -14.77 23.05
C CYS A 304 -1.24 -13.76 22.33
N ILE A 305 -1.09 -13.62 21.01
CA ILE A 305 -1.95 -12.75 20.18
C ILE A 305 -2.72 -13.62 19.19
N HIS A 306 -4.04 -13.50 19.18
CA HIS A 306 -4.91 -14.18 18.22
C HIS A 306 -5.99 -13.21 17.71
N ASN A 307 -6.11 -13.05 16.39
CA ASN A 307 -7.02 -12.10 15.72
C ASN A 307 -6.97 -10.65 16.25
N GLY A 308 -5.77 -10.16 16.60
CA GLY A 308 -5.57 -8.80 17.10
C GLY A 308 -5.94 -8.57 18.58
N ILE A 309 -6.34 -9.63 19.29
CA ILE A 309 -6.66 -9.59 20.72
C ILE A 309 -5.51 -10.24 21.51
N LEU A 310 -5.08 -9.58 22.59
CA LEU A 310 -3.98 -10.02 23.45
C LEU A 310 -4.52 -10.86 24.61
N HIS A 311 -4.09 -12.13 24.67
CA HIS A 311 -4.47 -13.10 25.69
C HIS A 311 -3.30 -13.42 26.62
N LYS A 312 -3.57 -13.50 27.92
CA LYS A 312 -2.58 -13.81 28.96
C LYS A 312 -2.22 -15.30 28.97
N ASN A 313 -1.07 -15.64 29.55
CA ASN A 313 -0.65 -17.03 29.70
C ASN A 313 -1.73 -17.83 30.48
N LYS A 314 -2.13 -18.99 29.97
CA LYS A 314 -3.21 -19.88 30.45
C LYS A 314 -4.64 -19.35 30.26
N GLU A 315 -4.84 -18.32 29.46
CA GLU A 315 -6.17 -17.86 29.08
C GLU A 315 -6.76 -18.78 28.01
N GLU A 316 -8.03 -19.18 28.18
CA GLU A 316 -8.77 -20.04 27.26
C GLU A 316 -9.89 -19.21 26.60
N TRP A 317 -10.06 -19.32 25.28
CA TRP A 317 -11.08 -18.61 24.52
C TRP A 317 -11.60 -19.45 23.37
N THR A 318 -12.86 -19.21 22.97
CA THR A 318 -13.51 -19.89 21.85
C THR A 318 -13.48 -19.01 20.61
N ILE A 319 -13.05 -19.58 19.48
CA ILE A 319 -13.00 -18.87 18.19
C ILE A 319 -14.35 -18.96 17.48
N ASP A 320 -14.98 -20.13 17.53
CA ASP A 320 -16.29 -20.42 16.95
C ASP A 320 -17.01 -21.50 17.78
N SER A 321 -18.22 -21.89 17.36
CA SER A 321 -19.07 -22.87 18.06
C SER A 321 -18.44 -24.27 18.19
N CYS A 322 -17.28 -24.53 17.57
CA CYS A 322 -16.65 -25.84 17.48
C CYS A 322 -15.14 -25.85 17.84
N THR A 323 -14.54 -24.70 18.18
CA THR A 323 -13.08 -24.55 18.37
C THR A 323 -12.75 -23.76 19.63
N GLU A 324 -12.05 -24.42 20.56
CA GLU A 324 -11.56 -23.85 21.81
C GLU A 324 -10.03 -23.76 21.78
N CYS A 325 -9.48 -22.62 22.18
CA CYS A 325 -8.06 -22.31 22.12
C CYS A 325 -7.52 -21.85 23.46
N THR A 326 -6.25 -22.13 23.70
CA THR A 326 -5.57 -21.84 24.97
C THR A 326 -4.19 -21.24 24.71
N CYS A 327 -3.81 -20.21 25.46
CA CYS A 327 -2.47 -19.62 25.39
C CYS A 327 -1.51 -20.37 26.34
N GLN A 328 -0.49 -21.02 25.79
CA GLN A 328 0.57 -21.66 26.56
C GLN A 328 1.94 -21.12 26.13
N ASN A 329 2.59 -20.35 27.01
CA ASN A 329 3.96 -19.85 26.83
C ASN A 329 4.19 -19.16 25.46
N SER A 330 3.33 -18.20 25.13
CA SER A 330 3.37 -17.43 23.87
C SER A 330 3.00 -18.22 22.60
N ALA A 331 2.50 -19.45 22.74
CA ALA A 331 1.93 -20.25 21.66
C ALA A 331 0.42 -20.49 21.88
N THR A 332 -0.38 -20.31 20.82
CA THR A 332 -1.83 -20.57 20.83
C THR A 332 -2.10 -22.02 20.42
N ILE A 333 -2.77 -22.80 21.27
CA ILE A 333 -3.10 -24.20 21.02
C ILE A 333 -4.62 -24.36 20.95
N CYS A 334 -5.14 -24.78 19.79
CA CYS A 334 -6.56 -24.94 19.53
C CYS A 334 -6.98 -26.41 19.38
N ARG A 335 -8.19 -26.76 19.85
CA ARG A 335 -8.80 -28.09 19.74
C ARG A 335 -10.18 -27.99 19.08
N LYS A 336 -10.46 -28.88 18.14
CA LYS A 336 -11.72 -28.95 17.38
C LYS A 336 -12.58 -30.12 17.87
N VAL A 337 -13.88 -29.88 18.13
CA VAL A 337 -14.83 -30.89 18.63
C VAL A 337 -15.31 -31.80 17.49
N SER A 338 -15.36 -33.12 17.72
CA SER A 338 -15.84 -34.14 16.77
C SER A 338 -17.24 -34.65 17.16
N CYS A 339 -18.22 -34.61 16.25
CA CYS A 339 -19.61 -35.06 16.51
C CYS A 339 -19.83 -36.58 16.29
N PRO A 340 -20.77 -37.22 17.01
CA PRO A 340 -21.18 -38.62 16.77
C PRO A 340 -22.10 -38.78 15.53
N LEU A 341 -22.08 -39.96 14.90
CA LEU A 341 -22.92 -40.30 13.73
C LEU A 341 -24.40 -40.46 14.12
N MET A 342 -25.33 -39.82 13.39
CA MET A 342 -26.78 -39.79 13.68
C MET A 342 -27.63 -40.51 12.61
N PRO A 343 -28.67 -41.29 12.96
CA PRO A 343 -29.44 -42.12 12.03
C PRO A 343 -30.81 -41.50 11.66
N CYS A 344 -30.85 -40.30 11.08
CA CYS A 344 -32.09 -39.72 10.53
C CYS A 344 -31.84 -38.95 9.23
N SER A 345 -32.82 -38.98 8.31
CA SER A 345 -32.69 -38.47 6.93
C SER A 345 -32.95 -36.97 6.75
N ASN A 346 -33.42 -36.26 7.79
CA ASN A 346 -33.67 -34.81 7.73
C ASN A 346 -33.07 -34.08 8.93
N ALA A 347 -31.73 -34.09 9.01
CA ALA A 347 -30.96 -33.46 10.08
C ALA A 347 -30.53 -32.04 9.66
N THR A 348 -30.81 -31.04 10.50
CA THR A 348 -30.36 -29.64 10.29
C THR A 348 -29.61 -29.13 11.52
N VAL A 349 -28.62 -28.26 11.29
CA VAL A 349 -27.79 -27.64 12.35
C VAL A 349 -28.39 -26.27 12.69
N PRO A 350 -28.86 -26.04 13.93
CA PRO A 350 -29.31 -24.71 14.36
C PRO A 350 -28.13 -23.74 14.52
N ASP A 351 -28.37 -22.44 14.30
CA ASP A 351 -27.35 -21.40 14.46
C ASP A 351 -26.75 -21.40 15.89
N GLY A 352 -25.45 -21.62 15.99
CA GLY A 352 -24.69 -21.57 17.25
C GLY A 352 -24.34 -22.93 17.88
N GLU A 353 -24.83 -24.06 17.36
CA GLU A 353 -24.45 -25.41 17.85
C GLU A 353 -23.59 -26.19 16.84
N CYS A 354 -22.69 -27.04 17.35
CA CYS A 354 -21.72 -27.77 16.52
C CYS A 354 -22.27 -29.07 15.87
N CYS A 355 -23.36 -29.66 16.39
CA CYS A 355 -23.87 -30.98 15.94
C CYS A 355 -25.38 -30.97 15.55
N PRO A 356 -25.81 -31.74 14.53
CA PRO A 356 -27.17 -31.69 13.97
C PRO A 356 -28.25 -32.41 14.80
N ARG A 357 -29.51 -31.95 14.72
CA ARG A 357 -30.72 -32.55 15.34
C ARG A 357 -31.85 -32.76 14.32
N CYS A 358 -32.85 -33.60 14.63
CA CYS A 358 -33.98 -33.95 13.76
C CYS A 358 -35.32 -33.45 14.34
N TRP A 359 -36.20 -32.87 13.50
CA TRP A 359 -37.49 -32.27 13.89
C TRP A 359 -38.71 -32.95 13.20
N PRO A 360 -39.89 -33.09 13.85
CA PRO A 360 -41.07 -33.73 13.23
C PRO A 360 -41.87 -32.80 12.29
N SER A 361 -42.39 -33.39 11.22
CA SER A 361 -43.12 -32.81 10.06
C SER A 361 -44.50 -32.21 10.36
N ASP A 362 -44.82 -31.18 9.55
CA ASP A 362 -46.11 -30.52 9.33
C ASP A 362 -47.27 -31.48 9.02
N TYR A 363 -48.43 -31.36 9.67
CA TYR A 363 -49.82 -31.64 9.21
C TYR A 363 -50.78 -31.65 10.42
N ALA A 364 -51.42 -30.53 10.78
CA ALA A 364 -52.66 -30.51 11.60
C ALA A 364 -53.30 -29.10 11.65
N ASP A 365 -54.17 -28.82 10.69
CA ASP A 365 -54.87 -27.55 10.48
C ASP A 365 -56.14 -27.40 11.36
N ASP A 366 -56.04 -27.54 12.69
CA ASP A 366 -57.17 -27.19 13.58
C ASP A 366 -56.82 -26.95 15.07
N GLY A 367 -55.53 -26.88 15.43
CA GLY A 367 -55.09 -26.54 16.79
C GLY A 367 -55.50 -27.54 17.89
N TRP A 368 -56.23 -28.61 17.55
CA TRP A 368 -56.53 -29.74 18.43
C TRP A 368 -55.64 -30.93 18.11
N SER A 369 -55.12 -31.59 19.13
CA SER A 369 -54.50 -32.91 19.00
C SER A 369 -55.54 -33.94 18.53
N PRO A 370 -55.11 -35.07 17.94
CA PRO A 370 -55.98 -36.22 17.75
C PRO A 370 -56.66 -36.64 19.06
N TRP A 371 -57.88 -37.17 18.97
CA TRP A 371 -58.57 -37.76 20.12
C TRP A 371 -57.82 -39.01 20.61
N SER A 372 -57.72 -39.16 21.92
CA SER A 372 -57.29 -40.43 22.53
C SER A 372 -58.29 -41.55 22.24
N GLU A 373 -57.86 -42.80 22.41
CA GLU A 373 -58.78 -43.94 22.46
C GLU A 373 -59.79 -43.81 23.60
N TRP A 374 -60.95 -44.46 23.44
CA TRP A 374 -61.99 -44.49 24.47
C TRP A 374 -61.57 -45.33 25.66
N THR A 375 -61.83 -44.84 26.88
CA THR A 375 -61.65 -45.65 28.09
C THR A 375 -62.63 -46.83 28.13
N SER A 376 -62.30 -47.87 28.90
CA SER A 376 -63.23 -48.94 29.28
C SER A 376 -64.50 -48.37 29.94
N CYS A 377 -65.61 -49.11 29.87
CA CYS A 377 -66.88 -48.67 30.47
C CYS A 377 -66.71 -48.50 31.98
N SER A 378 -67.22 -47.39 32.53
CA SER A 378 -67.06 -47.04 33.96
C SER A 378 -67.78 -47.98 34.94
N VAL A 379 -68.57 -48.92 34.43
CA VAL A 379 -69.34 -49.90 35.20
C VAL A 379 -69.12 -51.29 34.60
N THR A 380 -69.32 -52.33 35.40
CA THR A 380 -69.25 -53.73 34.96
C THR A 380 -70.61 -54.30 34.52
N CYS A 381 -71.72 -53.66 34.91
CA CYS A 381 -73.08 -53.95 34.49
C CYS A 381 -73.89 -52.63 34.41
N GLY A 382 -75.00 -52.60 33.69
CA GLY A 382 -75.90 -51.44 33.58
C GLY A 382 -75.36 -50.30 32.71
N ASN A 383 -75.91 -49.10 32.94
CA ASN A 383 -75.53 -47.90 32.19
C ASN A 383 -74.27 -47.27 32.80
N GLY A 384 -73.19 -47.21 32.02
CA GLY A 384 -71.96 -46.50 32.36
C GLY A 384 -71.58 -45.46 31.33
N ILE A 385 -70.40 -44.90 31.50
CA ILE A 385 -69.83 -43.91 30.59
C ILE A 385 -68.41 -44.29 30.18
N GLN A 386 -68.06 -43.95 28.93
CA GLN A 386 -66.69 -43.96 28.42
C GLN A 386 -66.27 -42.54 28.08
N GLN A 387 -64.99 -42.24 28.28
CA GLN A 387 -64.44 -40.91 28.05
C GLN A 387 -63.21 -40.99 27.15
N ARG A 388 -62.95 -39.92 26.40
CA ARG A 388 -61.69 -39.69 25.70
C ARG A 388 -61.35 -38.21 25.69
N GLY A 389 -60.06 -37.90 25.59
CA GLY A 389 -59.55 -36.53 25.68
C GLY A 389 -58.72 -36.12 24.45
N ARG A 390 -58.61 -34.82 24.22
CA ARG A 390 -57.68 -34.18 23.29
C ARG A 390 -57.16 -32.87 23.88
N SER A 391 -55.97 -32.45 23.48
CA SER A 391 -55.32 -31.20 23.93
C SER A 391 -55.33 -30.13 22.83
N CYS A 392 -55.42 -28.87 23.21
CA CYS A 392 -55.38 -27.72 22.28
C CYS A 392 -53.99 -27.08 22.33
N ASP A 393 -53.37 -26.89 21.17
CA ASP A 393 -52.07 -26.21 21.03
C ASP A 393 -52.30 -24.72 20.76
N SER A 394 -52.17 -23.89 21.79
CA SER A 394 -52.50 -22.46 21.73
C SER A 394 -51.27 -21.60 21.40
N LEU A 395 -51.01 -21.39 20.11
CA LEU A 395 -50.12 -20.29 19.70
C LEU A 395 -50.73 -19.34 18.66
N ASN A 396 -51.92 -19.58 18.08
CA ASN A 396 -52.63 -18.50 17.37
C ASN A 396 -54.15 -18.62 17.09
N ASN A 397 -54.88 -19.65 17.55
CA ASN A 397 -56.35 -19.72 17.36
C ASN A 397 -57.09 -20.09 18.66
N ARG A 398 -58.32 -19.58 18.82
CA ARG A 398 -59.25 -20.02 19.88
C ARG A 398 -59.79 -21.40 19.53
N CYS A 399 -59.46 -22.41 20.33
CA CYS A 399 -60.06 -23.74 20.23
C CYS A 399 -61.52 -23.69 20.71
N GLU A 400 -62.49 -23.83 19.81
CA GLU A 400 -63.91 -23.97 20.16
C GLU A 400 -64.31 -25.45 20.29
N GLY A 401 -65.02 -25.78 21.39
CA GLY A 401 -65.44 -27.14 21.74
C GLY A 401 -64.78 -27.71 23.01
N SER A 402 -65.31 -28.81 23.56
CA SER A 402 -64.76 -29.42 24.78
C SER A 402 -63.50 -30.26 24.50
N SER A 403 -62.56 -30.25 25.45
CA SER A 403 -61.35 -31.11 25.44
C SER A 403 -61.63 -32.56 25.87
N VAL A 404 -62.85 -32.83 26.32
CA VAL A 404 -63.30 -34.15 26.79
C VAL A 404 -64.63 -34.49 26.13
N GLN A 405 -64.71 -35.68 25.55
CA GLN A 405 -65.93 -36.24 25.00
C GLN A 405 -66.37 -37.42 25.87
N THR A 406 -67.65 -37.44 26.25
CA THR A 406 -68.25 -38.55 27.03
C THR A 406 -69.31 -39.24 26.19
N ARG A 407 -69.34 -40.57 26.19
CA ARG A 407 -70.42 -41.37 25.59
C ARG A 407 -70.94 -42.40 26.58
N THR A 408 -72.22 -42.74 26.47
CA THR A 408 -72.85 -43.76 27.30
C THR A 408 -72.49 -45.15 26.77
N CYS A 409 -72.15 -46.07 27.67
CA CYS A 409 -72.01 -47.50 27.39
C CYS A 409 -73.09 -48.26 28.17
N HIS A 410 -73.64 -49.32 27.56
CA HIS A 410 -74.63 -50.18 28.20
C HIS A 410 -74.07 -51.61 28.28
N LEU A 411 -73.92 -52.11 29.50
CA LEU A 411 -73.61 -53.51 29.81
C LEU A 411 -74.84 -54.12 30.52
N GLN A 412 -74.93 -55.46 30.59
CA GLN A 412 -76.11 -56.20 31.07
C GLN A 412 -76.73 -55.62 32.36
N GLU A 413 -78.05 -55.69 32.52
CA GLU A 413 -78.78 -55.02 33.64
C GLU A 413 -78.28 -55.43 35.04
N CYS A 414 -78.00 -54.44 35.91
CA CYS A 414 -77.61 -54.68 37.30
C CYS A 414 -78.81 -54.90 38.23
N ASP A 415 -78.60 -55.67 39.30
CA ASP A 415 -79.60 -55.96 40.35
C ASP A 415 -79.82 -54.75 41.31
N LYS A 416 -81.08 -54.35 41.54
CA LYS A 416 -81.49 -53.00 42.04
C LYS A 416 -81.66 -52.88 43.57
N ARG A 417 -80.80 -53.50 44.40
CA ARG A 417 -81.01 -53.54 45.88
C ARG A 417 -79.92 -52.95 46.78
N PHE A 418 -78.87 -52.30 46.27
CA PHE A 418 -77.72 -51.91 47.11
C PHE A 418 -77.42 -50.41 47.15
N LYS A 419 -77.01 -49.93 48.34
CA LYS A 419 -76.46 -48.60 48.60
C LYS A 419 -75.13 -48.45 47.85
N GLN A 420 -74.96 -47.38 47.07
CA GLN A 420 -73.79 -47.13 46.25
C GLN A 420 -73.06 -45.87 46.71
N ASP A 421 -71.85 -46.05 47.25
CA ASP A 421 -70.95 -44.96 47.63
C ASP A 421 -70.29 -44.34 46.38
N GLY A 422 -69.91 -43.07 46.48
CA GLY A 422 -69.30 -42.34 45.36
C GLY A 422 -67.88 -42.80 45.07
N GLY A 423 -67.55 -42.98 43.78
CA GLY A 423 -66.20 -43.26 43.30
C GLY A 423 -65.63 -42.13 42.44
N TRP A 424 -64.33 -41.88 42.59
CA TRP A 424 -63.61 -40.89 41.78
C TRP A 424 -63.50 -41.33 40.32
N SER A 425 -63.70 -40.40 39.39
CA SER A 425 -63.30 -40.56 37.99
C SER A 425 -61.77 -40.68 37.87
N HIS A 426 -61.31 -41.13 36.70
CA HIS A 426 -59.91 -40.93 36.35
C HIS A 426 -59.57 -39.43 36.38
N TRP A 427 -58.32 -39.12 36.75
CA TRP A 427 -57.80 -37.77 36.68
C TRP A 427 -57.81 -37.25 35.24
N SER A 428 -58.11 -35.97 35.08
CA SER A 428 -57.86 -35.27 33.82
C SER A 428 -56.36 -35.30 33.49
N PRO A 429 -55.99 -35.11 32.21
CA PRO A 429 -54.64 -34.70 31.86
C PRO A 429 -54.22 -33.44 32.65
N TRP A 430 -52.92 -33.27 32.86
CA TRP A 430 -52.37 -32.05 33.46
C TRP A 430 -52.59 -30.84 32.55
N SER A 431 -52.90 -29.69 33.13
CA SER A 431 -52.96 -28.42 32.40
C SER A 431 -51.58 -27.99 31.90
N SER A 432 -51.55 -27.03 30.98
CA SER A 432 -50.34 -26.26 30.68
C SER A 432 -49.82 -25.56 31.93
N CYS A 433 -48.51 -25.29 31.95
CA CYS A 433 -47.85 -24.60 33.05
C CYS A 433 -48.44 -23.20 33.22
N SER A 434 -48.74 -22.79 34.46
CA SER A 434 -49.36 -21.50 34.76
C SER A 434 -48.49 -20.28 34.40
N VAL A 435 -47.22 -20.50 34.06
CA VAL A 435 -46.26 -19.47 33.66
C VAL A 435 -45.61 -19.84 32.32
N THR A 436 -45.24 -18.82 31.55
CA THR A 436 -44.53 -18.99 30.28
C THR A 436 -43.01 -19.11 30.45
N CYS A 437 -42.47 -18.65 31.58
CA CYS A 437 -41.06 -18.74 31.97
C CYS A 437 -40.96 -18.84 33.51
N GLY A 438 -39.90 -19.46 34.03
CA GLY A 438 -39.70 -19.67 35.47
C GLY A 438 -40.55 -20.80 36.07
N THR A 439 -40.72 -20.79 37.39
CA THR A 439 -41.46 -21.83 38.12
C THR A 439 -42.96 -21.50 38.16
N GLY A 440 -43.79 -22.42 37.67
CA GLY A 440 -45.24 -22.35 37.73
C GLY A 440 -45.86 -23.63 38.27
N ILE A 441 -47.18 -23.77 38.09
CA ILE A 441 -47.95 -24.90 38.57
C ILE A 441 -48.79 -25.46 37.41
N ILE A 442 -48.86 -26.78 37.30
CA ILE A 442 -49.80 -27.53 36.47
C ILE A 442 -50.89 -28.13 37.38
N THR A 443 -52.13 -28.15 36.89
CA THR A 443 -53.30 -28.59 37.65
C THR A 443 -54.02 -29.71 36.91
N ARG A 444 -54.49 -30.73 37.64
CA ARG A 444 -55.44 -31.73 37.13
C ARG A 444 -56.60 -31.90 38.09
N ILE A 445 -57.74 -32.34 37.58
CA ILE A 445 -58.98 -32.50 38.35
C ILE A 445 -59.61 -33.87 38.13
N ARG A 446 -60.38 -34.35 39.10
CA ARG A 446 -61.22 -35.55 39.02
C ARG A 446 -62.59 -35.26 39.61
N LEU A 447 -63.61 -35.97 39.15
CA LEU A 447 -64.99 -35.77 39.55
C LEU A 447 -65.50 -37.00 40.29
N CYS A 448 -66.34 -36.81 41.32
CA CYS A 448 -66.93 -37.91 42.09
C CYS A 448 -68.16 -38.46 41.37
N ASN A 449 -67.96 -39.15 40.24
CA ASN A 449 -69.04 -39.62 39.38
C ASN A 449 -68.85 -41.02 38.78
N SER A 450 -67.85 -41.79 39.24
CA SER A 450 -67.55 -43.15 38.77
C SER A 450 -67.48 -44.14 39.94
N PRO A 451 -68.60 -44.54 40.56
CA PRO A 451 -69.99 -44.13 40.27
C PRO A 451 -70.43 -42.90 41.09
N VAL A 452 -71.55 -42.27 40.72
CA VAL A 452 -72.17 -41.17 41.49
C VAL A 452 -72.81 -41.75 42.77
N PRO A 453 -72.63 -41.15 43.96
CA PRO A 453 -73.28 -41.64 45.17
C PRO A 453 -74.81 -41.59 45.06
N GLN A 454 -75.48 -42.69 45.42
CA GLN A 454 -76.95 -42.80 45.43
C GLN A 454 -77.45 -43.32 46.78
N LEU A 455 -78.71 -43.01 47.15
CA LEU A 455 -79.36 -43.48 48.40
C LEU A 455 -78.52 -43.21 49.67
N ASN A 456 -78.16 -41.95 49.92
CA ASN A 456 -77.29 -41.52 51.04
C ASN A 456 -75.93 -42.25 51.09
N GLY A 457 -75.37 -42.61 49.93
CA GLY A 457 -73.99 -43.07 49.77
C GLY A 457 -72.98 -42.01 50.21
N LYS A 458 -71.81 -42.45 50.68
CA LYS A 458 -70.75 -41.53 51.13
C LYS A 458 -70.15 -40.76 49.94
N PRO A 459 -69.81 -39.47 50.11
CA PRO A 459 -69.07 -38.73 49.09
C PRO A 459 -67.65 -39.29 48.95
N CYS A 460 -67.02 -39.05 47.79
CA CYS A 460 -65.64 -39.49 47.57
C CYS A 460 -64.66 -38.78 48.51
N GLU A 461 -63.76 -39.54 49.12
CA GLU A 461 -62.78 -39.02 50.09
C GLU A 461 -61.46 -38.65 49.39
N GLY A 462 -60.91 -37.47 49.71
CA GLY A 462 -59.68 -36.91 49.12
C GLY A 462 -59.90 -35.71 48.19
N GLU A 463 -58.81 -35.12 47.70
CA GLU A 463 -58.89 -33.88 46.90
C GLU A 463 -59.40 -34.13 45.47
N ALA A 464 -60.31 -33.27 45.01
CA ALA A 464 -60.82 -33.27 43.63
C ALA A 464 -59.87 -32.57 42.65
N ARG A 465 -58.89 -31.82 43.16
CA ARG A 465 -57.92 -31.03 42.40
C ARG A 465 -56.51 -31.27 42.94
N GLU A 466 -55.58 -31.53 42.03
CA GLU A 466 -54.18 -31.72 42.36
C GLU A 466 -53.31 -30.73 41.59
N ASN A 467 -52.32 -30.17 42.27
CA ASN A 467 -51.38 -29.20 41.74
C ASN A 467 -49.96 -29.75 41.83
N LYS A 468 -49.17 -29.60 40.77
CA LYS A 468 -47.74 -29.97 40.74
C LYS A 468 -46.92 -28.84 40.14
N SER A 469 -45.70 -28.63 40.63
CA SER A 469 -44.80 -27.60 40.09
C SER A 469 -44.30 -27.97 38.69
N CYS A 470 -44.22 -26.99 37.81
CA CYS A 470 -43.57 -27.06 36.50
C CYS A 470 -42.45 -26.02 36.42
N GLN A 471 -41.32 -26.39 35.82
CA GLN A 471 -40.18 -25.51 35.59
C GLN A 471 -40.10 -25.22 34.09
N LYS A 472 -40.20 -23.94 33.70
CA LYS A 472 -39.97 -23.44 32.34
C LYS A 472 -38.64 -22.67 32.30
N ASP A 473 -38.19 -22.32 31.10
CA ASP A 473 -36.95 -21.57 30.90
C ASP A 473 -36.92 -20.27 31.71
N PRO A 474 -35.74 -19.78 32.14
CA PRO A 474 -35.62 -18.57 32.96
C PRO A 474 -36.25 -17.35 32.27
N CYS A 475 -36.91 -16.47 33.04
CA CYS A 475 -37.55 -15.29 32.48
C CYS A 475 -36.55 -14.22 32.01
N PRO A 476 -36.88 -13.45 30.95
CA PRO A 476 -36.05 -12.37 30.45
C PRO A 476 -35.77 -11.31 31.52
N ILE A 477 -34.49 -11.03 31.74
CA ILE A 477 -34.01 -9.96 32.62
C ILE A 477 -33.61 -8.78 31.73
N ASN A 478 -34.34 -7.67 31.81
CA ASN A 478 -34.02 -6.47 31.03
C ASN A 478 -32.75 -5.81 31.56
N GLY A 479 -31.90 -5.34 30.65
CA GLY A 479 -30.67 -4.64 31.03
C GLY A 479 -30.94 -3.24 31.58
N ASN A 480 -30.12 -2.82 32.54
CA ASN A 480 -30.13 -1.46 33.06
C ASN A 480 -28.70 -0.90 33.18
N TRP A 481 -28.59 0.42 33.09
CA TRP A 481 -27.31 1.11 33.05
C TRP A 481 -26.56 0.99 34.39
N GLY A 482 -25.29 0.61 34.31
CA GLY A 482 -24.33 0.76 35.38
C GLY A 482 -23.98 2.23 35.65
N PRO A 483 -23.20 2.51 36.72
CA PRO A 483 -22.76 3.85 37.04
C PRO A 483 -21.91 4.44 35.91
N TRP A 484 -21.96 5.76 35.77
CA TRP A 484 -21.05 6.48 34.87
C TRP A 484 -19.60 6.35 35.34
N SER A 485 -18.67 6.25 34.39
CA SER A 485 -17.26 6.49 34.65
C SER A 485 -17.03 7.92 35.16
N PRO A 486 -15.90 8.18 35.83
CA PRO A 486 -15.40 9.54 35.98
C PRO A 486 -15.28 10.24 34.62
N TRP A 487 -15.27 11.57 34.64
CA TRP A 487 -14.97 12.35 33.44
C TRP A 487 -13.48 12.24 33.10
N ASP A 488 -13.20 12.07 31.81
CA ASP A 488 -11.85 12.15 31.28
C ASP A 488 -11.28 13.57 31.43
N ALA A 489 -9.95 13.71 31.29
CA ALA A 489 -9.31 15.01 31.27
C ALA A 489 -9.88 15.90 30.14
N CYS A 490 -9.99 17.20 30.42
CA CYS A 490 -10.46 18.17 29.42
C CYS A 490 -9.51 18.22 28.23
N THR A 491 -10.04 18.27 27.00
CA THR A 491 -9.21 18.31 25.77
C THR A 491 -8.27 19.51 25.70
N VAL A 492 -8.61 20.62 26.35
CA VAL A 492 -7.77 21.83 26.42
C VAL A 492 -7.80 22.41 27.84
N THR A 493 -6.75 23.13 28.23
CA THR A 493 -6.59 23.72 29.58
C THR A 493 -7.27 25.08 29.76
N CYS A 494 -7.56 25.79 28.67
CA CYS A 494 -8.28 27.06 28.62
C CYS A 494 -8.98 27.20 27.24
N GLY A 495 -9.86 28.18 27.05
CA GLY A 495 -10.53 28.46 25.77
C GLY A 495 -11.71 27.54 25.43
N GLY A 496 -12.14 26.69 26.35
CA GLY A 496 -13.28 25.78 26.18
C GLY A 496 -12.92 24.44 25.55
N GLY A 497 -12.77 23.39 26.37
CA GLY A 497 -12.53 22.02 25.94
C GLY A 497 -13.71 21.09 26.14
N LEU A 498 -13.58 19.85 25.70
CA LEU A 498 -14.57 18.80 25.89
C LEU A 498 -14.00 17.73 26.81
N GLN A 499 -14.81 17.24 27.75
CA GLN A 499 -14.53 16.03 28.51
C GLN A 499 -15.64 15.02 28.27
N LYS A 500 -15.27 13.74 28.27
CA LYS A 500 -16.17 12.62 27.95
C LYS A 500 -16.25 11.67 29.14
N ARG A 501 -17.35 10.94 29.23
CA ARG A 501 -17.53 9.82 30.17
C ARG A 501 -18.38 8.74 29.51
N SER A 502 -18.28 7.51 30.00
CA SER A 502 -19.02 6.35 29.47
C SER A 502 -19.72 5.59 30.59
N ARG A 503 -20.76 4.81 30.24
CA ARG A 503 -21.43 3.87 31.13
C ARG A 503 -21.69 2.57 30.39
N LEU A 504 -21.71 1.47 31.13
CA LEU A 504 -21.93 0.12 30.59
C LEU A 504 -23.34 -0.37 30.96
N CYS A 505 -23.95 -1.18 30.09
CA CYS A 505 -25.27 -1.77 30.31
C CYS A 505 -25.14 -3.08 31.10
N ASN A 506 -24.78 -2.98 32.39
CA ASN A 506 -24.36 -4.14 33.19
C ASN A 506 -24.97 -4.19 34.60
N ASN A 507 -26.01 -3.41 34.91
CA ASN A 507 -26.59 -3.35 36.25
C ASN A 507 -28.13 -3.40 36.27
N PRO A 508 -28.77 -4.53 35.93
CA PRO A 508 -28.17 -5.80 35.51
C PRO A 508 -27.89 -5.85 34.00
N GLU A 509 -27.09 -6.82 33.56
CA GLU A 509 -26.92 -7.12 32.13
C GLU A 509 -28.20 -7.78 31.57
N PRO A 510 -28.62 -7.48 30.32
CA PRO A 510 -29.73 -8.19 29.71
C PRO A 510 -29.46 -9.70 29.62
N GLN A 511 -30.33 -10.53 30.21
CA GLN A 511 -30.22 -11.99 30.17
C GLN A 511 -31.53 -12.63 29.72
N TYR A 512 -31.46 -13.85 29.19
CA TYR A 512 -32.62 -14.66 28.79
C TYR A 512 -33.60 -13.95 27.83
N GLY A 513 -33.08 -13.14 26.90
CA GLY A 513 -33.88 -12.41 25.90
C GLY A 513 -34.47 -11.07 26.39
N GLY A 514 -33.97 -10.50 27.50
CA GLY A 514 -34.38 -9.19 27.98
C GLY A 514 -33.93 -8.03 27.08
N LYS A 515 -34.65 -6.90 27.18
CA LYS A 515 -34.40 -5.70 26.36
C LYS A 515 -33.08 -5.02 26.74
N THR A 516 -32.40 -4.42 25.76
CA THR A 516 -31.18 -3.63 25.95
C THR A 516 -31.45 -2.31 26.67
N CYS A 517 -30.41 -1.71 27.25
CA CYS A 517 -30.53 -0.42 27.95
C CYS A 517 -30.92 0.72 27.01
N VAL A 518 -31.91 1.52 27.42
CA VAL A 518 -32.42 2.67 26.65
C VAL A 518 -31.70 3.95 27.08
N GLY A 519 -31.09 4.69 26.15
CA GLY A 519 -30.38 5.97 26.37
C GLY A 519 -28.95 6.00 25.83
N GLU A 520 -28.26 7.14 25.93
CA GLU A 520 -26.88 7.29 25.42
C GLU A 520 -25.85 6.61 26.34
N ALA A 521 -24.92 5.85 25.76
CA ALA A 521 -23.83 5.18 26.47
C ALA A 521 -22.62 6.09 26.77
N ARG A 522 -22.57 7.28 26.15
CA ARG A 522 -21.47 8.25 26.25
C ARG A 522 -22.04 9.63 26.51
N GLY A 523 -21.46 10.37 27.46
CA GLY A 523 -21.79 11.77 27.74
C GLY A 523 -20.62 12.68 27.38
N THR A 524 -20.92 13.87 26.86
CA THR A 524 -19.92 14.91 26.56
C THR A 524 -20.32 16.22 27.23
N GLN A 525 -19.37 16.94 27.84
CA GLN A 525 -19.60 18.28 28.39
C GLN A 525 -18.43 19.23 28.14
N VAL A 526 -18.72 20.54 28.15
CA VAL A 526 -17.72 21.60 27.98
C VAL A 526 -17.01 21.90 29.31
N CYS A 527 -15.69 22.02 29.29
CA CYS A 527 -14.81 22.32 30.42
C CYS A 527 -13.86 23.49 30.09
N ASN A 528 -13.19 24.04 31.09
CA ASN A 528 -12.13 25.06 30.94
C ASN A 528 -12.54 26.30 30.12
N LYS A 529 -13.66 26.95 30.51
CA LYS A 529 -14.23 28.15 29.85
C LYS A 529 -13.47 29.46 30.09
N GLN A 530 -12.32 29.42 30.74
CA GLN A 530 -11.51 30.62 30.98
C GLN A 530 -10.74 30.98 29.71
N ASP A 531 -10.68 32.26 29.38
CA ASP A 531 -9.89 32.75 28.25
C ASP A 531 -8.40 32.43 28.46
N CYS A 532 -7.72 31.99 27.41
CA CYS A 532 -6.31 31.66 27.48
C CYS A 532 -5.45 32.93 27.58
N PRO A 533 -4.37 32.93 28.38
CA PRO A 533 -3.38 34.00 28.34
C PRO A 533 -2.76 34.09 26.94
N ILE A 534 -2.78 35.28 26.35
CA ILE A 534 -2.23 35.54 25.02
C ILE A 534 -0.71 35.69 25.16
N ASP A 535 0.02 34.61 24.88
CA ASP A 535 1.47 34.67 24.71
C ASP A 535 1.78 35.20 23.31
N GLY A 536 2.34 36.41 23.23
CA GLY A 536 2.67 37.09 21.98
C GLY A 536 3.63 36.31 21.07
N CYS A 537 4.46 35.42 21.63
CA CYS A 537 5.38 34.58 20.85
C CYS A 537 4.71 33.34 20.23
N LEU A 538 3.50 32.97 20.67
CA LEU A 538 2.78 31.80 20.13
C LEU A 538 2.37 31.98 18.67
N SER A 539 2.32 33.22 18.19
CA SER A 539 2.03 33.56 16.78
C SER A 539 3.26 33.46 15.86
N ASN A 540 4.41 32.98 16.37
CA ASN A 540 5.71 32.92 15.68
C ASN A 540 6.04 34.23 14.91
N PRO A 541 6.07 35.39 15.60
CA PRO A 541 6.24 36.66 14.94
C PRO A 541 7.70 36.97 14.52
N CYS A 542 8.66 36.19 15.00
CA CYS A 542 10.09 36.36 14.71
C CYS A 542 10.55 35.43 13.57
N PHE A 543 11.64 35.80 12.91
CA PHE A 543 12.23 34.99 11.83
C PHE A 543 12.65 33.60 12.34
N ALA A 544 12.52 32.58 11.50
CA ALA A 544 12.79 31.19 11.90
C ALA A 544 14.20 31.02 12.46
N GLY A 545 14.31 30.49 13.68
CA GLY A 545 15.59 30.31 14.39
C GLY A 545 16.01 31.48 15.28
N THR A 546 15.28 32.59 15.28
CA THR A 546 15.50 33.70 16.25
C THR A 546 14.78 33.44 17.57
N THR A 547 15.33 33.97 18.67
CA THR A 547 14.75 33.83 20.00
C THR A 547 13.62 34.84 20.20
N CYS A 548 12.37 34.38 20.33
CA CYS A 548 11.24 35.24 20.70
C CYS A 548 11.11 35.31 22.23
N THR A 549 11.00 36.52 22.76
CA THR A 549 10.71 36.74 24.20
C THR A 549 9.41 37.50 24.36
N SER A 550 8.46 36.90 25.07
CA SER A 550 7.17 37.52 25.39
C SER A 550 7.17 38.11 26.78
N SER A 551 6.46 39.23 26.92
CA SER A 551 6.28 39.95 28.16
C SER A 551 4.88 39.66 28.74
N PRO A 552 4.68 39.80 30.07
CA PRO A 552 3.39 39.52 30.72
C PRO A 552 2.21 40.40 30.25
N ASP A 553 2.49 41.49 29.53
CA ASP A 553 1.50 42.37 28.91
C ASP A 553 1.07 41.90 27.50
N GLY A 554 1.57 40.77 27.02
CA GLY A 554 1.31 40.21 25.69
C GLY A 554 2.17 40.81 24.57
N SER A 555 3.07 41.75 24.88
CA SER A 555 4.07 42.25 23.93
C SER A 555 5.18 41.22 23.71
N TRP A 556 5.84 41.26 22.56
CA TRP A 556 6.93 40.35 22.21
C TRP A 556 8.09 41.12 21.56
N LYS A 557 9.29 40.57 21.66
CA LYS A 557 10.50 41.07 20.99
C LYS A 557 11.33 39.90 20.47
N CYS A 558 11.93 40.10 19.30
CA CYS A 558 12.82 39.13 18.67
C CYS A 558 14.29 39.40 19.04
N GLY A 559 15.06 38.32 19.19
CA GLY A 559 16.51 38.36 19.33
C GLY A 559 17.21 38.61 17.99
N ALA A 560 18.54 38.46 17.99
CA ALA A 560 19.34 38.59 16.77
C ALA A 560 19.00 37.51 15.73
N CYS A 561 19.24 37.83 14.45
CA CYS A 561 19.12 36.90 13.34
C CYS A 561 20.10 35.72 13.49
N PRO A 562 19.76 34.53 12.96
CA PRO A 562 20.65 33.37 12.99
C PRO A 562 21.93 33.64 12.18
N ALA A 563 23.00 32.87 12.45
CA ALA A 563 24.24 32.94 11.66
C ALA A 563 23.96 32.77 10.16
N GLY A 564 24.56 33.63 9.34
CA GLY A 564 24.31 33.73 7.89
C GLY A 564 23.21 34.73 7.52
N TYR A 565 22.54 35.33 8.50
CA TYR A 565 21.53 36.35 8.26
C TYR A 565 21.82 37.66 9.01
N HIS A 566 21.42 38.78 8.41
CA HIS A 566 21.45 40.10 9.03
C HIS A 566 20.03 40.70 9.11
N GLY A 567 19.74 41.50 10.13
CA GLY A 567 18.42 42.11 10.30
C GLY A 567 18.05 42.42 11.75
N ASP A 568 16.76 42.70 11.96
CA ASP A 568 16.18 43.10 13.24
C ASP A 568 15.55 41.93 14.03
N GLY A 569 15.75 40.69 13.56
CA GLY A 569 15.19 39.47 14.17
C GLY A 569 13.76 39.14 13.72
N VAL A 570 13.04 40.11 13.15
CA VAL A 570 11.73 39.91 12.51
C VAL A 570 11.93 39.69 11.01
N HIS A 571 12.74 40.54 10.39
CA HIS A 571 13.14 40.48 9.00
C HIS A 571 14.63 40.19 8.94
N CYS A 572 14.97 38.93 8.70
CA CYS A 572 16.35 38.50 8.49
C CYS A 572 16.57 38.24 7.00
N GLN A 573 17.64 38.81 6.45
CA GLN A 573 18.06 38.65 5.06
C GLN A 573 19.41 37.94 5.03
N ASP A 574 19.58 37.08 4.04
CA ASP A 574 20.80 36.31 3.84
C ASP A 574 22.01 37.24 3.64
N ILE A 575 23.15 36.87 4.21
CA ILE A 575 24.43 37.57 4.04
C ILE A 575 25.18 36.89 2.91
N ASP A 576 25.57 37.65 1.90
CA ASP A 576 26.39 37.12 0.81
C ASP A 576 27.86 37.03 1.24
N GLU A 577 28.26 35.93 1.89
CA GLU A 577 29.63 35.81 2.39
C GLU A 577 30.67 35.76 1.27
N CYS A 578 30.27 35.38 0.05
CA CYS A 578 31.14 35.43 -1.13
C CYS A 578 31.51 36.88 -1.54
N LYS A 579 30.64 37.85 -1.25
CA LYS A 579 30.94 39.27 -1.45
C LYS A 579 31.69 39.88 -0.26
N GLU A 580 31.30 39.51 0.95
CA GLU A 580 31.92 40.04 2.18
C GLU A 580 33.36 39.53 2.37
N VAL A 581 33.63 38.27 1.96
CA VAL A 581 34.96 37.64 2.06
C VAL A 581 35.41 37.18 0.67
N PRO A 582 35.96 38.08 -0.16
CA PRO A 582 36.33 37.79 -1.55
C PRO A 582 37.54 36.85 -1.70
N ASP A 583 38.25 36.54 -0.61
CA ASP A 583 39.36 35.58 -0.57
C ASP A 583 39.01 34.28 0.16
N ALA A 584 37.71 34.03 0.42
CA ALA A 584 37.23 32.78 1.00
C ALA A 584 37.50 31.58 0.08
N CYS A 585 37.27 31.75 -1.23
CA CYS A 585 37.46 30.70 -2.23
C CYS A 585 38.60 31.02 -3.21
N PHE A 586 39.12 29.98 -3.86
CA PHE A 586 40.27 30.13 -4.74
C PHE A 586 39.90 30.94 -6.00
N VAL A 587 40.64 32.02 -6.24
CA VAL A 587 40.46 32.87 -7.42
C VAL A 587 41.28 32.30 -8.57
N PHE A 588 40.61 31.86 -9.63
CA PHE A 588 41.25 31.35 -10.83
C PHE A 588 40.97 32.28 -12.02
N ASN A 589 42.03 32.78 -12.67
CA ASN A 589 41.94 33.73 -13.79
C ASN A 589 41.08 34.98 -13.50
N GLY A 590 41.11 35.49 -12.26
CA GLY A 590 40.34 36.66 -11.83
C GLY A 590 38.87 36.37 -11.51
N VAL A 591 38.42 35.11 -11.58
CA VAL A 591 37.06 34.70 -11.19
C VAL A 591 37.09 34.12 -9.77
N HIS A 592 36.35 34.76 -8.86
CA HIS A 592 36.10 34.22 -7.52
C HIS A 592 35.13 33.05 -7.61
N ARG A 593 35.56 31.85 -7.20
CA ARG A 593 34.79 30.60 -7.35
C ARG A 593 34.02 30.25 -6.08
N CYS A 594 33.21 31.19 -5.61
CA CYS A 594 32.36 31.09 -4.44
C CYS A 594 30.89 31.17 -4.84
N GLU A 595 30.06 30.29 -4.29
CA GLU A 595 28.61 30.35 -4.45
C GLU A 595 27.96 30.69 -3.11
N ASN A 596 27.14 31.74 -3.12
CA ASN A 596 26.32 32.10 -1.96
C ASN A 596 25.13 31.13 -1.83
N THR A 597 24.81 30.75 -0.60
CA THR A 597 23.72 29.82 -0.27
C THR A 597 22.81 30.44 0.79
N GLU A 598 21.53 30.11 0.82
CA GLU A 598 20.61 30.63 1.84
C GLU A 598 20.31 29.53 2.89
N PRO A 599 21.04 29.46 4.04
CA PRO A 599 22.14 30.32 4.50
C PRO A 599 23.56 29.78 4.27
N GLY A 600 24.51 30.71 4.13
CA GLY A 600 25.95 30.47 4.14
C GLY A 600 26.63 30.56 2.77
N TYR A 601 27.81 29.98 2.65
CA TYR A 601 28.53 29.93 1.37
C TYR A 601 29.14 28.56 1.12
N ASN A 602 29.38 28.28 -0.15
CA ASN A 602 30.17 27.13 -0.58
C ASN A 602 31.29 27.59 -1.53
N CYS A 603 32.47 26.98 -1.42
CA CYS A 603 33.48 27.10 -2.45
C CYS A 603 33.31 26.01 -3.50
N LEU A 604 33.50 26.36 -4.78
CA LEU A 604 33.57 25.36 -5.84
C LEU A 604 34.82 24.48 -5.69
N PRO A 605 34.81 23.25 -6.23
CA PRO A 605 36.00 22.41 -6.26
C PRO A 605 37.16 23.11 -6.98
N CYS A 606 38.40 22.79 -6.58
CA CYS A 606 39.59 23.32 -7.25
C CYS A 606 39.53 23.09 -8.77
N PRO A 607 39.98 24.06 -9.59
CA PRO A 607 39.99 23.91 -11.05
C PRO A 607 40.74 22.65 -11.52
N PRO A 608 40.51 22.17 -12.76
CA PRO A 608 41.28 21.08 -13.33
C PRO A 608 42.79 21.31 -13.18
N ARG A 609 43.54 20.23 -12.87
CA ARG A 609 44.98 20.24 -12.57
C ARG A 609 45.36 20.86 -11.22
N PHE A 610 44.41 21.26 -10.38
CA PHE A 610 44.66 21.66 -8.99
C PHE A 610 43.98 20.68 -8.02
N THR A 611 44.57 20.51 -6.85
CA THR A 611 44.02 19.73 -5.74
C THR A 611 44.02 20.60 -4.48
N GLY A 612 42.98 20.51 -3.67
CA GLY A 612 42.85 21.33 -2.48
C GLY A 612 41.61 21.00 -1.66
N THR A 613 41.43 21.73 -0.57
CA THR A 613 40.22 21.65 0.25
C THR A 613 39.04 22.30 -0.45
N GLN A 614 37.82 21.95 -0.02
CA GLN A 614 36.60 22.62 -0.46
C GLN A 614 35.83 23.13 0.77
N PRO A 615 36.13 24.35 1.23
CA PRO A 615 35.47 24.93 2.39
C PRO A 615 34.00 25.25 2.14
N PHE A 616 33.22 25.17 3.20
CA PHE A 616 31.84 25.62 3.29
C PHE A 616 31.61 26.16 4.70
N GLY A 617 30.68 27.09 4.85
CA GLY A 617 30.38 27.72 6.14
C GLY A 617 29.02 28.39 6.12
N ARG A 618 28.56 28.84 7.30
CA ARG A 618 27.25 29.50 7.45
C ARG A 618 27.36 30.93 7.94
N SER A 619 28.57 31.45 8.06
CA SER A 619 28.83 32.76 8.60
C SER A 619 30.07 33.38 7.96
N VAL A 620 30.16 34.70 8.04
CA VAL A 620 31.34 35.47 7.64
C VAL A 620 32.58 35.05 8.45
N GLU A 621 32.41 34.67 9.72
CA GLU A 621 33.50 34.18 10.57
C GLU A 621 34.07 32.86 10.05
N ASP A 622 33.20 31.94 9.60
CA ASP A 622 33.61 30.69 8.96
C ASP A 622 34.36 30.97 7.65
N ALA A 623 33.86 31.92 6.85
CA ALA A 623 34.49 32.35 5.60
C ALA A 623 35.89 32.94 5.80
N MET A 624 36.09 33.68 6.89
CA MET A 624 37.41 34.22 7.24
C MET A 624 38.36 33.15 7.79
N GLY A 625 37.85 32.16 8.53
CA GLY A 625 38.65 31.11 9.16
C GLY A 625 39.08 29.99 8.22
N ASN A 626 38.21 29.58 7.30
CA ASN A 626 38.40 28.38 6.47
C ASN A 626 38.53 28.72 4.98
N LYS A 627 39.69 29.25 4.60
CA LYS A 627 39.97 29.65 3.21
C LYS A 627 40.36 28.48 2.31
N GLN A 628 39.95 28.54 1.05
CA GLN A 628 40.28 27.50 0.08
C GLN A 628 41.71 27.64 -0.42
N VAL A 629 42.47 26.55 -0.35
CA VAL A 629 43.84 26.50 -0.88
C VAL A 629 43.92 25.42 -1.96
N CYS A 630 44.07 25.85 -3.21
CA CYS A 630 44.28 24.97 -4.35
C CYS A 630 45.76 24.97 -4.75
N LYS A 631 46.40 23.80 -4.73
CA LYS A 631 47.79 23.60 -5.16
C LYS A 631 47.83 22.86 -6.50
N PRO A 632 48.84 23.09 -7.35
CA PRO A 632 49.03 22.30 -8.56
C PRO A 632 49.09 20.80 -8.25
N ARG A 633 48.29 20.01 -8.96
CA ARG A 633 48.20 18.55 -8.79
C ARG A 633 49.45 17.88 -9.37
N ASN A 634 50.00 16.92 -8.63
CA ASN A 634 51.10 16.08 -9.11
C ASN A 634 50.79 14.61 -8.78
N PRO A 635 50.25 13.83 -9.74
CA PRO A 635 49.86 12.45 -9.51
C PRO A 635 51.01 11.54 -9.06
N CYS A 636 52.26 11.88 -9.37
CA CYS A 636 53.44 11.12 -8.95
C CYS A 636 53.77 11.30 -7.47
N THR A 637 53.57 12.51 -6.91
CA THR A 637 53.80 12.76 -5.47
C THR A 637 52.58 12.44 -4.63
N ASP A 638 51.39 12.66 -5.20
CA ASP A 638 50.11 12.48 -4.53
C ASP A 638 49.69 10.99 -4.48
N GLY A 639 50.42 10.12 -5.18
CA GLY A 639 50.16 8.67 -5.25
C GLY A 639 48.89 8.30 -6.01
N THR A 640 48.27 9.24 -6.73
CA THR A 640 47.03 9.01 -7.49
C THR A 640 47.29 8.51 -8.92
N HIS A 641 48.52 8.11 -9.24
CA HIS A 641 48.86 7.56 -10.55
C HIS A 641 48.50 6.07 -10.63
N ASP A 642 48.35 5.57 -11.84
CA ASP A 642 48.01 4.19 -12.18
C ASP A 642 49.22 3.36 -12.67
N CYS A 643 50.43 3.90 -12.55
CA CYS A 643 51.66 3.17 -12.90
C CYS A 643 51.80 1.84 -12.15
N ASN A 644 52.38 0.85 -12.81
CA ASN A 644 52.70 -0.44 -12.21
C ASN A 644 53.59 -0.28 -10.95
N LYS A 645 53.52 -1.24 -10.00
CA LYS A 645 54.48 -1.33 -8.88
C LYS A 645 55.94 -1.37 -9.36
N ASN A 646 56.16 -1.97 -10.52
CA ASN A 646 57.46 -2.11 -11.17
C ASN A 646 57.74 -0.97 -12.16
N ALA A 647 56.95 0.10 -12.12
CA ALA A 647 57.17 1.31 -12.91
C ALA A 647 57.53 2.51 -12.02
N LYS A 648 58.14 3.51 -12.65
CA LYS A 648 58.41 4.83 -12.10
C LYS A 648 57.44 5.83 -12.72
N CYS A 649 56.76 6.60 -11.88
CA CYS A 649 55.96 7.74 -12.33
C CYS A 649 56.87 8.92 -12.61
N ASN A 650 56.83 9.43 -13.85
CA ASN A 650 57.57 10.61 -14.26
C ASN A 650 56.61 11.77 -14.50
N TYR A 651 56.74 12.82 -13.69
CA TYR A 651 55.96 14.04 -13.84
C TYR A 651 56.47 14.87 -15.02
N LEU A 652 55.61 15.14 -16.00
CA LEU A 652 55.98 15.81 -17.24
C LEU A 652 55.81 17.34 -17.15
N GLY A 653 55.05 17.80 -16.16
CA GLY A 653 54.81 19.22 -15.91
C GLY A 653 53.33 19.52 -15.71
N HIS A 654 53.03 20.65 -15.09
CA HIS A 654 51.64 21.02 -14.78
C HIS A 654 50.79 21.26 -16.03
N PHE A 655 51.39 21.74 -17.12
CA PHE A 655 50.71 22.07 -18.37
C PHE A 655 50.86 21.01 -19.46
N SER A 656 51.52 19.88 -19.20
CA SER A 656 51.68 18.81 -20.18
C SER A 656 50.40 17.96 -20.29
N ASP A 657 50.19 17.34 -21.45
CA ASP A 657 49.11 16.38 -21.69
C ASP A 657 49.70 15.11 -22.33
N PRO A 658 49.80 13.98 -21.60
CA PRO A 658 49.39 13.78 -20.20
C PRO A 658 50.30 14.48 -19.17
N MET A 659 49.80 14.67 -17.94
CA MET A 659 50.52 15.36 -16.85
C MET A 659 51.68 14.54 -16.25
N TYR A 660 51.62 13.21 -16.41
CA TYR A 660 52.67 12.27 -16.04
C TYR A 660 52.69 11.12 -17.06
N ARG A 661 53.76 10.33 -17.05
CA ARG A 661 53.83 9.04 -17.73
C ARG A 661 54.47 7.99 -16.83
N CYS A 662 54.22 6.73 -17.13
CA CYS A 662 54.79 5.60 -16.40
C CYS A 662 55.87 4.94 -17.25
N GLU A 663 57.01 4.64 -16.64
CA GLU A 663 58.10 3.90 -17.31
C GLU A 663 58.47 2.69 -16.44
N CYS A 664 58.56 1.51 -17.03
CA CYS A 664 58.99 0.32 -16.29
C CYS A 664 60.42 0.52 -15.76
N LYS A 665 60.68 0.01 -14.55
CA LYS A 665 62.01 0.05 -13.93
C LYS A 665 62.95 -0.91 -14.68
N PRO A 666 64.28 -0.68 -14.63
CA PRO A 666 65.24 -1.64 -15.19
C PRO A 666 64.99 -3.07 -14.68
N GLY A 667 65.04 -4.05 -15.58
CA GLY A 667 64.64 -5.45 -15.34
C GLY A 667 63.18 -5.74 -15.68
N TYR A 668 62.44 -4.74 -16.17
CA TYR A 668 61.05 -4.89 -16.59
C TYR A 668 60.76 -4.08 -17.87
N ALA A 669 59.94 -4.65 -18.74
CA ALA A 669 59.46 -4.04 -19.97
C ALA A 669 57.93 -3.98 -20.01
N GLY A 670 57.38 -3.01 -20.74
CA GLY A 670 55.93 -2.78 -20.78
C GLY A 670 55.54 -1.36 -21.16
N ASN A 671 54.25 -1.05 -21.05
CA ASN A 671 53.70 0.29 -21.28
C ASN A 671 53.72 1.18 -20.02
N GLY A 672 54.37 0.74 -18.93
CA GLY A 672 54.46 1.45 -17.66
C GLY A 672 53.26 1.28 -16.72
N ILE A 673 52.07 0.97 -17.24
CA ILE A 673 50.90 0.55 -16.45
C ILE A 673 50.99 -0.96 -16.17
N ILE A 674 51.42 -1.71 -17.18
CA ILE A 674 51.74 -3.12 -17.12
C ILE A 674 53.25 -3.24 -17.38
N CYS A 675 53.94 -3.95 -16.51
CA CYS A 675 55.36 -4.25 -16.63
C CYS A 675 55.58 -5.73 -16.35
N GLY A 676 56.21 -6.44 -17.30
CA GLY A 676 56.66 -7.82 -17.20
C GLY A 676 58.18 -7.90 -17.10
N GLU A 677 58.71 -9.07 -16.76
CA GLU A 677 60.16 -9.29 -16.64
C GLU A 677 60.85 -9.15 -18.00
N ASP A 678 62.02 -8.53 -17.99
CA ASP A 678 62.90 -8.29 -19.14
C ASP A 678 64.32 -8.63 -18.64
N THR A 679 64.82 -9.80 -19.05
CA THR A 679 66.01 -10.42 -18.45
C THR A 679 67.31 -9.79 -18.95
N ASP A 680 67.33 -9.41 -20.22
CA ASP A 680 68.49 -8.93 -20.94
C ASP A 680 68.51 -7.40 -21.14
N LEU A 681 67.45 -6.71 -20.66
CA LEU A 681 67.33 -5.26 -20.54
C LEU A 681 67.24 -4.54 -21.88
N ASP A 682 66.70 -5.21 -22.89
CA ASP A 682 66.58 -4.69 -24.24
C ASP A 682 65.25 -3.90 -24.45
N GLY A 683 64.36 -3.94 -23.46
CA GLY A 683 63.07 -3.27 -23.47
C GLY A 683 61.91 -4.14 -23.96
N TRP A 684 62.11 -5.42 -24.23
CA TRP A 684 61.06 -6.37 -24.59
C TRP A 684 60.83 -7.40 -23.48
N PRO A 685 59.58 -7.67 -23.09
CA PRO A 685 59.31 -8.60 -22.01
C PRO A 685 59.51 -10.06 -22.47
N ASN A 686 59.97 -10.91 -21.56
CA ASN A 686 60.15 -12.36 -21.79
C ASN A 686 58.86 -13.10 -22.22
N GLU A 687 57.69 -12.50 -21.96
CA GLU A 687 56.37 -13.04 -22.26
C GLU A 687 55.45 -11.96 -22.85
N ASN A 688 54.42 -12.38 -23.59
CA ASN A 688 53.41 -11.46 -24.10
C ASN A 688 52.60 -10.85 -22.95
N LEU A 689 52.56 -9.52 -22.89
CA LEU A 689 51.81 -8.78 -21.88
C LEU A 689 50.43 -8.38 -22.40
N VAL A 690 49.44 -8.32 -21.51
CA VAL A 690 48.06 -7.92 -21.81
C VAL A 690 47.88 -6.41 -21.98
N CYS A 691 48.84 -5.76 -22.62
CA CYS A 691 48.70 -4.35 -23.01
C CYS A 691 47.62 -4.23 -24.09
N VAL A 692 46.87 -3.11 -24.07
CA VAL A 692 45.87 -2.81 -25.10
C VAL A 692 46.54 -2.89 -26.49
N ALA A 693 45.89 -3.48 -27.49
CA ALA A 693 46.45 -3.81 -28.81
C ALA A 693 47.06 -2.63 -29.63
N ASN A 694 46.97 -1.40 -29.12
CA ASN A 694 47.58 -0.19 -29.68
C ASN A 694 48.77 0.33 -28.86
N ALA A 695 49.21 -0.39 -27.82
CA ALA A 695 50.39 -0.03 -27.04
C ALA A 695 51.66 -0.29 -27.86
N THR A 696 52.61 0.62 -27.70
CA THR A 696 53.95 0.63 -28.29
C THR A 696 54.69 -0.70 -28.10
N TYR A 697 55.76 -0.87 -28.89
CA TYR A 697 56.71 -1.97 -29.08
C TYR A 697 57.37 -2.55 -27.80
N HIS A 698 56.72 -2.59 -26.64
CA HIS A 698 57.28 -3.04 -25.37
C HIS A 698 56.38 -4.03 -24.62
N CYS A 699 55.40 -4.62 -25.31
CA CYS A 699 54.44 -5.54 -24.71
C CYS A 699 54.33 -6.89 -25.43
N LYS A 700 55.05 -7.08 -26.53
CA LYS A 700 55.15 -8.39 -27.18
C LYS A 700 56.29 -9.17 -26.56
N LYS A 701 56.18 -10.49 -26.62
CA LYS A 701 57.23 -11.40 -26.22
C LYS A 701 58.50 -11.10 -27.03
N ASP A 702 59.62 -11.00 -26.32
CA ASP A 702 60.96 -10.95 -26.88
C ASP A 702 61.28 -12.22 -27.70
N ASN A 703 61.74 -12.02 -28.94
CA ASN A 703 62.17 -13.08 -29.85
C ASN A 703 63.59 -13.61 -29.54
N CYS A 704 64.36 -12.93 -28.67
CA CYS A 704 65.64 -13.39 -28.12
C CYS A 704 65.81 -13.12 -26.59
N PRO A 705 65.02 -13.80 -25.71
CA PRO A 705 64.91 -13.51 -24.25
C PRO A 705 66.17 -13.43 -23.37
N ASN A 706 67.34 -13.80 -23.90
CA ASN A 706 68.60 -13.82 -23.15
C ASN A 706 69.73 -13.07 -23.89
N LEU A 707 69.43 -12.40 -25.00
CA LEU A 707 70.41 -11.73 -25.83
C LEU A 707 69.84 -10.39 -26.32
N PRO A 708 70.38 -9.25 -25.85
CA PRO A 708 69.75 -7.96 -26.10
C PRO A 708 69.62 -7.63 -27.59
N ASN A 709 68.39 -7.50 -28.08
CA ASN A 709 68.09 -7.16 -29.46
C ASN A 709 66.86 -6.23 -29.57
N SER A 710 66.97 -5.03 -29.01
CA SER A 710 65.87 -4.05 -28.92
C SER A 710 65.14 -3.72 -30.23
N GLY A 711 65.75 -4.00 -31.39
CA GLY A 711 65.13 -3.84 -32.72
C GLY A 711 64.14 -4.94 -33.09
N GLN A 712 64.25 -6.12 -32.46
CA GLN A 712 63.45 -7.33 -32.70
C GLN A 712 63.33 -7.67 -34.18
N GLU A 713 64.44 -7.50 -34.91
CA GLU A 713 64.54 -8.00 -36.27
C GLU A 713 64.35 -9.53 -36.29
N ASP A 714 63.59 -10.00 -37.28
CA ASP A 714 63.10 -11.37 -37.48
C ASP A 714 62.75 -11.48 -38.98
N TYR A 715 63.73 -11.87 -39.78
CA TYR A 715 63.69 -11.78 -41.25
C TYR A 715 62.82 -12.89 -41.87
N ASP A 716 62.95 -14.13 -41.41
CA ASP A 716 62.18 -15.29 -41.86
C ASP A 716 60.79 -15.41 -41.18
N LYS A 717 60.59 -14.74 -40.03
CA LYS A 717 59.35 -14.69 -39.23
C LYS A 717 58.96 -16.00 -38.58
N ASP A 718 59.94 -16.82 -38.21
CA ASP A 718 59.70 -18.03 -37.44
C ASP A 718 59.42 -17.75 -35.94
N GLY A 719 59.71 -16.51 -35.49
CA GLY A 719 59.51 -16.03 -34.13
C GLY A 719 60.75 -16.14 -33.23
N ILE A 720 61.90 -16.50 -33.79
CA ILE A 720 63.24 -16.38 -33.24
C ILE A 720 63.87 -15.13 -33.89
N GLY A 721 64.54 -14.28 -33.12
CA GLY A 721 65.14 -13.08 -33.72
C GLY A 721 66.45 -13.35 -34.42
N ASP A 722 66.77 -12.55 -35.46
CA ASP A 722 68.04 -12.54 -36.21
C ASP A 722 69.29 -12.37 -35.31
N ALA A 723 69.11 -12.02 -34.02
CA ALA A 723 70.19 -11.94 -33.06
C ALA A 723 70.53 -13.30 -32.43
N CYS A 724 69.57 -14.21 -32.32
CA CYS A 724 69.69 -15.51 -31.64
C CYS A 724 69.29 -16.72 -32.48
N ASP A 725 68.82 -16.51 -33.71
CA ASP A 725 68.63 -17.55 -34.72
C ASP A 725 69.97 -18.20 -35.15
N ASN A 726 70.01 -19.30 -35.87
CA ASN A 726 71.24 -19.78 -36.50
C ASN A 726 71.16 -19.73 -38.03
N ASP A 727 70.01 -19.41 -38.61
CA ASP A 727 69.72 -19.36 -40.05
C ASP A 727 68.62 -18.32 -40.27
N ASP A 728 69.01 -17.04 -40.30
CA ASP A 728 68.14 -15.86 -40.29
C ASP A 728 67.21 -15.79 -41.52
N ASP A 729 67.46 -16.55 -42.60
CA ASP A 729 66.62 -16.60 -43.80
C ASP A 729 65.98 -17.97 -44.14
N ASP A 730 66.09 -18.95 -43.23
CA ASP A 730 65.58 -20.33 -43.32
C ASP A 730 65.92 -21.00 -44.68
N ASP A 731 67.11 -20.71 -45.21
CA ASP A 731 67.60 -21.28 -46.47
C ASP A 731 68.26 -22.67 -46.29
N GLY A 732 68.41 -23.10 -45.03
CA GLY A 732 69.00 -24.36 -44.60
C GLY A 732 70.52 -24.32 -44.44
N ILE A 733 71.14 -23.14 -44.51
CA ILE A 733 72.57 -22.90 -44.30
C ILE A 733 72.74 -22.03 -43.06
N PRO A 734 73.46 -22.50 -42.02
CA PRO A 734 73.71 -21.67 -40.85
C PRO A 734 74.48 -20.40 -41.20
N ASP A 735 74.04 -19.26 -40.65
CA ASP A 735 74.72 -17.99 -40.78
C ASP A 735 76.07 -17.98 -40.03
N ASP A 736 77.08 -17.38 -40.67
CA ASP A 736 78.37 -17.13 -40.05
C ASP A 736 78.25 -15.91 -39.11
N ARG A 737 78.07 -16.14 -37.81
CA ARG A 737 78.02 -15.09 -36.77
C ARG A 737 79.36 -14.77 -36.10
#